data_AF-A0A3B4G4C9-F1
#
_entry.id   AF-A0A3B4G4C9-F1
#
_cell.length_a   1.000
_cell.length_b   1.000
_cell.length_c   1.000
_cell.angle_alpha   90.00
_cell.angle_beta   90.00
_cell.angle_gamma   90.00
#
_symmetry.space_group_name_H-M   'P 1'
#
loop_
_entity.id
_entity.type
_entity.pdbx_description
1 polymer ?
#
loop_
_entity_poly.entity_id
_entity_poly.type
_entity_poly.pdbx_seq_one_letter_code
_entity_poly.pdbx_strand_id
1 'polypeptide(L)'
;MNGEMEATTQDQVWAQDDLLRLLEAMKVALPQKDLTKYKTSESHLDWQKVAFNSYTAEMCKQKWQVVSKEIRKFRTLTELIFDAQDYIKNPYKGKKIKKHPDFPKKPLTPYFRFFMEKRAKYAKLHPEMSNLDLTKILSKKYRELPDKKKKKYVDDFLRDKETFVQSMMKFREEHPDLVESMAKKGSNVPEKPKTPQQLWYNHEKKAFLKLHPDATTKDIKDSLGKQWTQLSDKKRLKWITKSLEQQKQYEETMREYIQQHPELNMTQEDIVKSTLTKAERHLKDKSDGRPDKPPPNGYSMFCAELMSSMKDVPSTERMVMCSQRWKLLKQGEKDAYQKRCEQRKKEYEIEMNRFLSSISEEEQQRVLGEAKTGFKKSTGANSPASKKKNSKANANPEKPKRPISAMFIFAEEKRPKLQQERPDLADSEITRLLARMWNELPDKKKEKFKRLESVLKAESEKKEKEDRSRLPDPPKNAQDIWQQSVIGDYLARFKNDRPKAQKAMEGTWSTMEKKEKIMWIKKAAEDQKRYEREVSEMRSPAAAIASGKKMKFEGEPKKPPSNGYQKFSQEMLSNGELNHLPMKERMAEIGSRWQRLPLKDKDRYKKIAEEKQRQYKVQLEQWLASLSSQERNTYKEYNSQKRRTTAKPGGPKAKAKKSVSTDLFLCLLSWS
;
A
#
# COMPACT_ATOMS: atom_id res chain seq x y z
N MET A 1 -8.46 -65.15 -29.01
CA MET A 1 -8.67 -63.80 -29.55
C MET A 1 -9.15 -62.90 -28.43
N ASN A 2 -8.35 -61.91 -28.06
CA ASN A 2 -8.76 -60.60 -27.55
C ASN A 2 -7.47 -59.83 -27.29
N GLY A 3 -7.03 -59.13 -28.34
CA GLY A 3 -5.78 -58.38 -28.36
C GLY A 3 -5.88 -57.11 -27.51
N GLU A 4 -4.86 -56.92 -26.70
CA GLU A 4 -4.49 -55.66 -26.08
C GLU A 4 -4.21 -54.63 -27.19
N MET A 5 -4.87 -53.47 -27.13
CA MET A 5 -4.38 -52.25 -27.79
C MET A 5 -3.87 -51.30 -26.72
N GLU A 6 -2.58 -51.39 -26.41
CA GLU A 6 -1.84 -50.28 -25.84
C GLU A 6 -1.74 -49.18 -26.90
N ALA A 7 -2.51 -48.10 -26.72
CA ALA A 7 -2.35 -46.90 -27.53
C ALA A 7 -1.09 -46.15 -27.08
N THR A 8 0.02 -46.43 -27.76
CA THR A 8 1.23 -45.60 -27.78
C THR A 8 0.86 -44.14 -28.06
N THR A 9 0.99 -43.27 -27.05
CA THR A 9 0.96 -41.81 -27.24
C THR A 9 2.27 -41.42 -27.93
N GLN A 10 2.27 -41.41 -29.25
CA GLN A 10 3.33 -40.77 -30.03
C GLN A 10 3.43 -39.30 -29.58
N ASP A 11 4.65 -38.89 -29.23
CA ASP A 11 4.97 -37.52 -28.83
C ASP A 11 4.85 -36.62 -30.07
N GLN A 12 3.61 -36.26 -30.43
CA GLN A 12 3.30 -35.53 -31.64
C GLN A 12 3.87 -34.11 -31.51
N VAL A 13 4.79 -33.74 -32.41
CA VAL A 13 5.44 -32.43 -32.40
C VAL A 13 4.43 -31.36 -32.80
N TRP A 14 4.13 -30.44 -31.89
CA TRP A 14 3.25 -29.31 -32.16
C TRP A 14 4.01 -28.20 -32.90
N ALA A 15 3.53 -27.81 -34.08
CA ALA A 15 4.05 -26.66 -34.80
C ALA A 15 3.73 -25.34 -34.07
N GLN A 16 4.50 -24.29 -34.34
CA GLN A 16 4.26 -22.96 -33.76
C GLN A 16 2.85 -22.44 -34.09
N ASP A 17 2.38 -22.66 -35.31
CA ASP A 17 1.05 -22.22 -35.75
C ASP A 17 -0.07 -22.97 -35.04
N ASP A 18 0.10 -24.27 -34.78
CA ASP A 18 -0.85 -25.06 -33.98
C ASP A 18 -0.92 -24.55 -32.54
N LEU A 19 0.21 -24.13 -31.96
CA LEU A 19 0.23 -23.54 -30.62
C LEU A 19 -0.47 -22.18 -30.59
N LEU A 20 -0.29 -21.36 -31.61
CA LEU A 20 -1.00 -20.08 -31.72
C LEU A 20 -2.50 -20.30 -31.94
N ARG A 21 -2.87 -21.32 -32.73
CA ARG A 21 -4.26 -21.70 -33.00
C ARG A 21 -4.95 -22.26 -31.75
N LEU A 22 -4.25 -23.04 -30.93
CA LEU A 22 -4.71 -23.45 -29.60
C LEU A 22 -5.04 -22.22 -28.73
N LEU A 23 -4.13 -21.25 -28.68
CA LEU A 23 -4.32 -20.05 -27.86
C LEU A 23 -5.47 -19.17 -28.36
N GLU A 24 -5.68 -19.07 -29.68
CA GLU A 24 -6.83 -18.37 -30.23
C GLU A 24 -8.14 -19.12 -29.96
N ALA A 25 -8.16 -20.45 -30.09
CA ALA A 25 -9.32 -21.28 -29.73
C ALA A 25 -9.68 -21.14 -28.24
N MET A 26 -8.68 -21.13 -27.36
CA MET A 26 -8.86 -20.83 -25.93
C MET A 26 -9.45 -19.43 -25.69
N LYS A 27 -8.99 -18.43 -26.44
CA LYS A 27 -9.50 -17.05 -26.34
C LYS A 27 -10.94 -16.92 -26.82
N VAL A 28 -11.32 -17.63 -27.89
CA VAL A 28 -12.71 -17.68 -28.40
C VAL A 28 -13.63 -18.42 -27.44
N ALA A 29 -13.15 -19.48 -26.79
CA ALA A 29 -13.89 -20.24 -25.79
C ALA A 29 -14.06 -19.49 -24.45
N LEU A 30 -13.43 -18.33 -24.29
CA LEU A 30 -13.56 -17.48 -23.10
C LEU A 30 -14.62 -16.39 -23.27
N PRO A 31 -15.27 -15.97 -22.18
CA PRO A 31 -16.16 -14.82 -22.22
C PRO A 31 -15.38 -13.56 -22.65
N GLN A 32 -16.00 -12.71 -23.46
CA GLN A 32 -15.39 -11.49 -24.04
C GLN A 32 -14.79 -10.51 -23.00
N LYS A 33 -15.17 -10.66 -21.72
CA LYS A 33 -14.59 -9.95 -20.57
C LYS A 33 -14.24 -10.93 -19.44
N ASP A 34 -13.03 -11.48 -19.48
CA ASP A 34 -12.50 -12.31 -18.39
C ASP A 34 -12.05 -11.43 -17.22
N LEU A 35 -12.79 -11.49 -16.12
CA LEU A 35 -12.50 -10.76 -14.88
C LEU A 35 -12.15 -11.71 -13.72
N THR A 36 -12.14 -13.03 -13.97
CA THR A 36 -11.87 -14.04 -12.96
C THR A 36 -10.38 -14.39 -12.92
N LYS A 37 -9.92 -14.94 -11.79
CA LYS A 37 -8.55 -15.44 -11.68
C LYS A 37 -8.35 -16.57 -12.69
N TYR A 38 -7.19 -16.63 -13.34
CA TYR A 38 -6.98 -17.57 -14.45
C TYR A 38 -7.35 -19.03 -14.12
N LYS A 39 -7.05 -19.54 -12.91
CA LYS A 39 -7.41 -20.91 -12.50
C LYS A 39 -8.91 -21.17 -12.53
N THR A 40 -9.72 -20.14 -12.21
CA THR A 40 -11.18 -20.23 -12.24
C THR A 40 -11.70 -20.19 -13.67
N SER A 41 -11.12 -19.37 -14.54
CA SER A 41 -11.50 -19.34 -15.97
C SER A 41 -11.06 -20.64 -16.68
N GLU A 42 -9.87 -21.15 -16.35
CA GLU A 42 -9.29 -22.40 -16.87
C GLU A 42 -10.11 -23.64 -16.47
N SER A 43 -10.63 -23.69 -15.24
CA SER A 43 -11.46 -24.82 -14.78
C SER A 43 -12.84 -24.88 -15.44
N HIS A 44 -13.35 -23.74 -15.91
CA HIS A 44 -14.64 -23.66 -16.60
C HIS A 44 -14.49 -23.60 -18.13
N LEU A 45 -13.26 -23.71 -18.64
CA LEU A 45 -13.01 -23.71 -20.07
C LEU A 45 -13.53 -25.02 -20.67
N ASP A 46 -14.38 -24.89 -21.68
CA ASP A 46 -14.91 -26.02 -22.42
C ASP A 46 -13.86 -26.50 -23.43
N TRP A 47 -13.03 -27.47 -23.02
CA TRP A 47 -11.94 -27.99 -23.85
C TRP A 47 -12.42 -28.70 -25.11
N GLN A 48 -13.69 -29.15 -25.17
CA GLN A 48 -14.26 -29.71 -26.40
C GLN A 48 -14.41 -28.63 -27.48
N LYS A 49 -14.68 -27.38 -27.10
CA LYS A 49 -14.71 -26.22 -28.02
C LYS A 49 -13.32 -25.68 -28.37
N VAL A 50 -12.31 -26.08 -27.61
CA VAL A 50 -10.90 -25.71 -27.83
C VAL A 50 -10.18 -26.74 -28.69
N ALA A 51 -10.70 -27.97 -28.80
CA ALA A 51 -10.19 -28.98 -29.71
C ALA A 51 -10.27 -28.50 -31.16
N PHE A 52 -9.24 -28.78 -31.95
CA PHE A 52 -9.18 -28.38 -33.36
C PHE A 52 -8.32 -29.36 -34.16
N ASN A 53 -8.61 -29.49 -35.46
CA ASN A 53 -7.92 -30.42 -36.35
C ASN A 53 -7.93 -31.86 -35.76
N SER A 54 -6.77 -32.51 -35.71
CA SER A 54 -6.55 -33.83 -35.11
C SER A 54 -6.25 -33.78 -33.60
N TYR A 55 -6.23 -32.59 -32.99
CA TYR A 55 -5.91 -32.43 -31.57
C TYR A 55 -7.16 -32.53 -30.71
N THR A 56 -7.21 -33.56 -29.86
CA THR A 56 -8.31 -33.78 -28.92
C THR A 56 -8.30 -32.76 -27.78
N ALA A 57 -9.44 -32.60 -27.11
CA ALA A 57 -9.60 -31.72 -25.96
C ALA A 57 -8.53 -31.95 -24.86
N GLU A 58 -8.16 -33.22 -24.63
CA GLU A 58 -7.16 -33.58 -23.62
C GLU A 58 -5.74 -33.21 -24.07
N MET A 59 -5.41 -33.38 -25.36
CA MET A 59 -4.12 -32.95 -25.92
C MET A 59 -3.95 -31.43 -25.84
N CYS A 60 -4.99 -30.66 -26.20
CA CYS A 60 -5.02 -29.20 -26.08
C CYS A 60 -4.79 -28.74 -24.63
N LYS A 61 -5.45 -29.40 -23.68
CA LYS A 61 -5.32 -29.11 -22.25
C LYS A 61 -3.93 -29.42 -21.71
N GLN A 62 -3.36 -30.58 -22.07
CA GLN A 62 -2.00 -30.95 -21.69
C GLN A 62 -0.97 -29.96 -22.25
N LYS A 63 -1.12 -29.57 -23.52
CA LYS A 63 -0.21 -28.62 -24.15
C LYS A 63 -0.28 -27.24 -23.50
N TRP A 64 -1.49 -26.76 -23.18
CA TRP A 64 -1.66 -25.53 -22.40
C TRP A 64 -0.98 -25.62 -21.02
N GLN A 65 -1.07 -26.74 -20.30
CA GLN A 65 -0.38 -26.90 -19.02
C GLN A 65 1.13 -26.74 -19.16
N VAL A 66 1.73 -27.27 -20.23
CA VAL A 66 3.17 -27.11 -20.52
C VAL A 66 3.52 -25.65 -20.80
N VAL A 67 2.80 -24.99 -21.71
CA VAL A 67 3.03 -23.57 -22.06
C VAL A 67 2.82 -22.66 -20.84
N SER A 68 1.79 -22.91 -20.04
CA SER A 68 1.48 -22.10 -18.86
C SER A 68 2.58 -22.11 -17.80
N LYS A 69 3.42 -23.16 -17.73
CA LYS A 69 4.54 -23.24 -16.77
C LYS A 69 5.66 -22.24 -17.09
N GLU A 70 5.81 -21.88 -18.36
CA GLU A 70 6.88 -21.00 -18.84
C GLU A 70 6.54 -19.50 -18.70
N ILE A 71 5.28 -19.18 -18.40
CA ILE A 71 4.76 -17.81 -18.24
C ILE A 71 4.37 -17.50 -16.79
N ARG A 72 4.28 -16.20 -16.46
CA ARG A 72 4.06 -15.73 -15.09
C ARG A 72 2.58 -15.79 -14.69
N LYS A 73 2.24 -16.66 -13.72
CA LYS A 73 0.85 -16.98 -13.31
C LYS A 73 0.18 -15.98 -12.35
N PHE A 74 0.13 -14.69 -12.68
CA PHE A 74 -0.38 -13.63 -11.77
C PHE A 74 -1.54 -12.77 -12.33
N ARG A 75 -2.35 -13.29 -13.24
CA ARG A 75 -3.29 -12.50 -14.06
C ARG A 75 -4.57 -13.28 -14.47
N THR A 76 -5.42 -12.70 -15.33
CA THR A 76 -6.60 -13.37 -15.93
C THR A 76 -6.15 -14.36 -17.02
N LEU A 77 -7.01 -15.29 -17.44
CA LEU A 77 -6.64 -16.27 -18.47
C LEU A 77 -6.43 -15.59 -19.83
N THR A 78 -7.21 -14.57 -20.15
CA THR A 78 -7.01 -13.74 -21.36
C THR A 78 -5.63 -13.07 -21.39
N GLU A 79 -5.18 -12.49 -20.27
CA GLU A 79 -3.83 -11.90 -20.17
C GLU A 79 -2.73 -12.96 -20.26
N LEU A 80 -2.94 -14.14 -19.69
CA LEU A 80 -2.01 -15.26 -19.79
C LEU A 80 -1.91 -15.79 -21.23
N ILE A 81 -3.00 -15.77 -22.00
CA ILE A 81 -3.01 -16.16 -23.40
C ILE A 81 -2.14 -15.20 -24.23
N PHE A 82 -2.21 -13.89 -23.99
CA PHE A 82 -1.32 -12.93 -24.66
C PHE A 82 0.16 -13.15 -24.29
N ASP A 83 0.45 -13.37 -23.00
CA ASP A 83 1.81 -13.69 -22.55
C ASP A 83 2.30 -15.03 -23.15
N ALA A 84 1.41 -16.01 -23.33
CA ALA A 84 1.70 -17.29 -23.98
C ALA A 84 1.96 -17.11 -25.49
N GLN A 85 1.18 -16.26 -26.18
CA GLN A 85 1.39 -15.92 -27.59
C GLN A 85 2.75 -15.25 -27.80
N ASP A 86 3.13 -14.28 -26.94
CA ASP A 86 4.45 -13.65 -27.00
C ASP A 86 5.58 -14.64 -26.68
N TYR A 87 5.36 -15.57 -25.74
CA TYR A 87 6.33 -16.63 -25.45
C TYR A 87 6.54 -17.59 -26.63
N ILE A 88 5.47 -18.02 -27.30
CA ILE A 88 5.55 -18.94 -28.44
C ILE A 88 6.20 -18.25 -29.64
N LYS A 89 5.88 -16.98 -29.89
CA LYS A 89 6.51 -16.19 -30.96
C LYS A 89 7.96 -15.84 -30.65
N ASN A 90 8.27 -15.55 -29.37
CA ASN A 90 9.59 -15.10 -28.92
C ASN A 90 10.09 -15.88 -27.69
N PRO A 91 10.48 -17.16 -27.82
CA PRO A 91 10.82 -18.03 -26.67
C PRO A 91 12.01 -17.53 -25.85
N TYR A 92 12.91 -16.77 -26.47
CA TYR A 92 14.15 -16.27 -25.88
C TYR A 92 14.07 -14.83 -25.38
N LYS A 93 12.89 -14.20 -25.38
CA LYS A 93 12.74 -12.80 -24.94
C LYS A 93 13.11 -12.58 -23.47
N GLY A 94 13.65 -11.41 -23.15
CA GLY A 94 13.95 -11.00 -21.78
C GLY A 94 15.04 -11.85 -21.09
N LYS A 95 14.72 -12.50 -19.96
CA LYS A 95 15.72 -13.22 -19.15
C LYS A 95 16.29 -14.47 -19.84
N LYS A 96 15.60 -15.02 -20.82
CA LYS A 96 15.99 -16.23 -21.56
C LYS A 96 16.90 -15.94 -22.77
N ILE A 97 17.19 -14.67 -23.08
CA ILE A 97 17.99 -14.30 -24.25
C ILE A 97 19.39 -14.91 -24.24
N LYS A 98 19.97 -15.07 -23.04
CA LYS A 98 21.27 -15.72 -22.84
C LYS A 98 21.27 -17.22 -23.14
N LYS A 99 20.10 -17.83 -23.32
CA LYS A 99 19.92 -19.23 -23.72
C LYS A 99 19.70 -19.38 -25.23
N HIS A 100 19.59 -18.29 -25.97
CA HIS A 100 19.46 -18.36 -27.42
C HIS A 100 20.70 -19.03 -28.01
N PRO A 101 20.56 -19.98 -28.95
CA PRO A 101 21.69 -20.71 -29.55
C PRO A 101 22.75 -19.75 -30.12
N ASP A 102 22.29 -18.72 -30.83
CA ASP A 102 23.16 -17.74 -31.47
C ASP A 102 23.60 -16.59 -30.54
N PHE A 103 23.19 -16.58 -29.26
CA PHE A 103 23.63 -15.54 -28.33
C PHE A 103 25.13 -15.66 -28.04
N PRO A 104 25.95 -14.66 -28.39
CA PRO A 104 27.39 -14.74 -28.19
C PRO A 104 27.74 -14.92 -26.71
N LYS A 105 28.65 -15.86 -26.43
CA LYS A 105 29.16 -16.09 -25.06
C LYS A 105 30.28 -15.11 -24.75
N LYS A 106 30.29 -14.58 -23.53
CA LYS A 106 31.34 -13.66 -23.10
C LYS A 106 32.72 -14.33 -23.17
N PRO A 107 33.75 -13.64 -23.66
CA PRO A 107 35.11 -14.17 -23.70
C PRO A 107 35.62 -14.43 -22.28
N LEU A 108 36.38 -15.51 -22.11
CA LEU A 108 37.01 -15.83 -20.83
C LEU A 108 38.11 -14.80 -20.51
N THR A 109 38.10 -14.27 -19.29
CA THR A 109 39.15 -13.37 -18.82
C THR A 109 40.51 -14.09 -18.79
N PRO A 110 41.63 -13.35 -18.80
CA PRO A 110 42.97 -13.95 -18.85
C PRO A 110 43.21 -15.02 -17.77
N TYR A 111 42.77 -14.74 -16.53
CA TYR A 111 42.83 -15.72 -15.44
C TYR A 111 41.95 -16.95 -15.70
N PHE A 112 40.71 -16.78 -16.13
CA PHE A 112 39.81 -17.91 -16.37
C PHE A 112 40.28 -18.79 -17.54
N ARG A 113 40.94 -18.22 -18.56
CA ARG A 113 41.62 -18.99 -19.61
C ARG A 113 42.73 -19.86 -19.05
N PHE A 114 43.65 -19.26 -18.29
CA PHE A 114 44.70 -19.99 -17.60
C PHE A 114 44.13 -21.08 -16.70
N PHE A 115 43.08 -20.76 -15.93
CA PHE A 115 42.42 -21.69 -15.04
C PHE A 115 41.83 -22.87 -15.82
N MET A 116 41.10 -22.65 -16.91
CA MET A 116 40.54 -23.74 -17.73
C MET A 116 41.63 -24.62 -18.37
N GLU A 117 42.71 -24.02 -18.87
CA GLU A 117 43.83 -24.75 -19.48
C GLU A 117 44.58 -25.62 -18.47
N LYS A 118 44.81 -25.10 -17.25
CA LYS A 118 45.63 -25.78 -16.24
C LYS A 118 44.81 -26.67 -15.30
N ARG A 119 43.52 -26.37 -15.07
CA ARG A 119 42.65 -27.15 -14.17
C ARG A 119 42.59 -28.61 -14.54
N ALA A 120 42.41 -28.96 -15.82
CA ALA A 120 42.34 -30.35 -16.24
C ALA A 120 43.64 -31.12 -15.96
N LYS A 121 44.80 -30.46 -16.09
CA LYS A 121 46.12 -31.05 -15.81
C LYS A 121 46.32 -31.23 -14.31
N TYR A 122 46.01 -30.21 -13.52
CA TYR A 122 46.17 -30.26 -12.06
C TYR A 122 45.16 -31.19 -11.38
N ALA A 123 43.95 -31.35 -11.92
CA ALA A 123 42.98 -32.33 -11.44
C ALA A 123 43.45 -33.78 -11.68
N LYS A 124 44.20 -34.03 -12.76
CA LYS A 124 44.82 -35.35 -13.01
C LYS A 124 46.05 -35.61 -12.14
N LEU A 125 46.85 -34.57 -11.88
CA LEU A 125 48.05 -34.66 -11.03
C LEU A 125 47.71 -34.75 -9.55
N HIS A 126 46.54 -34.25 -9.15
CA HIS A 126 46.06 -34.30 -7.78
C HIS A 126 44.59 -34.77 -7.73
N PRO A 127 44.32 -36.06 -8.02
CA PRO A 127 42.96 -36.60 -8.03
C PRO A 127 42.26 -36.53 -6.67
N GLU A 128 43.05 -36.57 -5.59
CA GLU A 128 42.57 -36.49 -4.20
C GLU A 128 42.28 -35.05 -3.73
N MET A 129 42.76 -34.03 -4.47
CA MET A 129 42.54 -32.64 -4.07
C MET A 129 41.15 -32.15 -4.47
N SER A 130 40.51 -31.45 -3.52
CA SER A 130 39.21 -30.83 -3.77
C SER A 130 39.30 -29.77 -4.87
N ASN A 131 38.20 -29.59 -5.61
CA ASN A 131 38.07 -28.53 -6.61
C ASN A 131 38.33 -27.13 -6.07
N LEU A 132 38.04 -26.93 -4.78
CA LEU A 132 38.21 -25.64 -4.11
C LEU A 132 39.69 -25.37 -3.84
N ASP A 133 40.46 -26.40 -3.47
CA ASP A 133 41.90 -26.28 -3.23
C ASP A 133 42.69 -26.19 -4.53
N LEU A 134 42.29 -26.92 -5.58
CA LEU A 134 42.80 -26.72 -6.94
C LEU A 134 42.61 -25.28 -7.41
N THR A 135 41.47 -24.66 -7.09
CA THR A 135 41.21 -23.26 -7.45
C THR A 135 42.10 -22.28 -6.69
N LYS A 136 42.36 -22.50 -5.40
CA LYS A 136 43.31 -21.68 -4.62
C LYS A 136 44.72 -21.78 -5.21
N ILE A 137 45.18 -23.00 -5.50
CA ILE A 137 46.52 -23.25 -6.06
C ILE A 137 46.67 -22.57 -7.42
N LEU A 138 45.71 -22.74 -8.33
CA LEU A 138 45.75 -22.11 -9.66
C LEU A 138 45.68 -20.59 -9.58
N SER A 139 44.94 -20.03 -8.62
CA SER A 139 44.90 -18.58 -8.40
C SER A 139 46.26 -18.03 -7.97
N LYS A 140 46.97 -18.73 -7.08
CA LYS A 140 48.34 -18.39 -6.64
C LYS A 140 49.33 -18.52 -7.79
N LYS A 141 49.29 -19.64 -8.52
CA LYS A 141 50.15 -19.88 -9.70
C LYS A 141 49.96 -18.85 -10.81
N TYR A 142 48.74 -18.36 -11.02
CA TYR A 142 48.51 -17.28 -11.99
C TYR A 142 49.10 -15.94 -11.53
N ARG A 143 49.01 -15.62 -10.22
CA ARG A 143 49.59 -14.40 -9.66
C ARG A 143 51.11 -14.38 -9.79
N GLU A 144 51.74 -15.53 -9.52
CA GLU A 144 53.20 -15.77 -9.64
C GLU A 144 53.68 -15.91 -11.09
N LEU A 145 52.78 -15.97 -12.08
CA LEU A 145 53.15 -16.16 -13.48
C LEU A 145 53.90 -14.91 -14.01
N PRO A 146 55.04 -15.07 -14.71
CA PRO A 146 55.74 -13.95 -15.33
C PRO A 146 54.86 -13.17 -16.31
N ASP A 147 55.04 -11.86 -16.38
CA ASP A 147 54.19 -10.97 -17.20
C ASP A 147 54.24 -11.33 -18.68
N LYS A 148 55.39 -11.78 -19.18
CA LYS A 148 55.53 -12.30 -20.56
C LYS A 148 54.59 -13.48 -20.85
N LYS A 149 54.37 -14.37 -19.87
CA LYS A 149 53.46 -15.52 -19.99
C LYS A 149 52.00 -15.10 -19.74
N LYS A 150 51.75 -14.13 -18.86
CA LYS A 150 50.42 -13.52 -18.68
C LYS A 150 49.95 -12.80 -19.94
N LYS A 151 50.86 -12.13 -20.64
CA LYS A 151 50.58 -11.36 -21.87
C LYS A 151 49.86 -12.20 -22.93
N LYS A 152 50.27 -13.46 -23.13
CA LYS A 152 49.54 -14.40 -24.00
C LYS A 152 48.05 -14.47 -23.68
N TYR A 153 47.70 -14.69 -22.41
CA TYR A 153 46.29 -14.80 -21.99
C TYR A 153 45.54 -13.47 -22.08
N VAL A 154 46.24 -12.35 -21.96
CA VAL A 154 45.69 -11.00 -22.17
C VAL A 154 45.39 -10.77 -23.65
N ASP A 155 46.33 -11.06 -24.54
CA ASP A 155 46.17 -10.89 -25.98
C ASP A 155 45.06 -11.81 -26.53
N ASP A 156 45.00 -13.07 -26.09
CA ASP A 156 43.91 -14.01 -26.41
C ASP A 156 42.54 -13.48 -25.94
N PHE A 157 42.47 -12.85 -24.77
CA PHE A 157 41.25 -12.24 -24.28
C PHE A 157 40.83 -11.02 -25.11
N LEU A 158 41.78 -10.18 -25.53
CA LEU A 158 41.49 -9.01 -26.36
C LEU A 158 40.96 -9.42 -27.73
N ARG A 159 41.56 -10.44 -28.36
CA ARG A 159 41.08 -11.02 -29.63
C ARG A 159 39.68 -11.56 -29.49
N ASP A 160 39.41 -12.39 -28.49
CA ASP A 160 38.09 -12.99 -28.30
C ASP A 160 37.04 -11.96 -27.86
N LYS A 161 37.47 -10.84 -27.27
CA LYS A 161 36.60 -9.69 -26.98
C LYS A 161 36.18 -8.98 -28.26
N GLU A 162 37.09 -8.83 -29.22
CA GLU A 162 36.79 -8.24 -30.52
C GLU A 162 35.83 -9.13 -31.32
N THR A 163 36.09 -10.44 -31.40
CA THR A 163 35.17 -11.38 -32.06
C THR A 163 33.81 -11.41 -31.37
N PHE A 164 33.77 -11.38 -30.04
CA PHE A 164 32.52 -11.25 -29.28
C PHE A 164 31.75 -9.96 -29.63
N VAL A 165 32.44 -8.82 -29.79
CA VAL A 165 31.78 -7.57 -30.21
C VAL A 165 31.17 -7.71 -31.60
N GLN A 166 31.89 -8.28 -32.56
CA GLN A 166 31.39 -8.52 -33.91
C GLN A 166 30.20 -9.49 -33.93
N SER A 167 30.30 -10.63 -33.24
CA SER A 167 29.19 -11.58 -33.12
C SER A 167 27.98 -10.96 -32.40
N MET A 168 28.21 -10.10 -31.40
CA MET A 168 27.14 -9.36 -30.74
C MET A 168 26.48 -8.33 -31.66
N MET A 169 27.22 -7.73 -32.61
CA MET A 169 26.64 -6.85 -33.64
C MET A 169 25.76 -7.65 -34.60
N LYS A 170 26.25 -8.76 -35.15
CA LYS A 170 25.45 -9.66 -36.00
C LYS A 170 24.19 -10.16 -35.31
N PHE A 171 24.30 -10.59 -34.05
CA PHE A 171 23.14 -11.01 -33.25
C PHE A 171 22.09 -9.90 -33.07
N ARG A 172 22.51 -8.62 -33.04
CA ARG A 172 21.58 -7.48 -32.96
C ARG A 172 20.88 -7.21 -34.28
N GLU A 173 21.55 -7.45 -35.41
CA GLU A 173 21.01 -7.30 -36.75
C GLU A 173 20.03 -8.44 -37.10
N GLU A 174 20.39 -9.68 -36.76
CA GLU A 174 19.61 -10.88 -37.07
C GLU A 174 18.41 -11.09 -36.13
N HIS A 175 18.46 -10.53 -34.92
CA HIS A 175 17.40 -10.68 -33.92
C HIS A 175 16.97 -9.34 -33.28
N PRO A 176 16.45 -8.39 -34.09
CA PRO A 176 16.10 -7.05 -33.61
C PRO A 176 15.03 -7.10 -32.49
N ASP A 177 14.02 -7.96 -32.61
CA ASP A 177 12.93 -8.10 -31.62
C ASP A 177 13.40 -8.57 -30.24
N LEU A 178 14.43 -9.44 -30.20
CA LEU A 178 15.01 -9.92 -28.95
C LEU A 178 15.89 -8.86 -28.30
N VAL A 179 16.60 -8.09 -29.11
CA VAL A 179 17.50 -7.02 -28.66
C VAL A 179 16.75 -5.78 -28.22
N GLU A 180 15.67 -5.40 -28.89
CA GLU A 180 14.84 -4.26 -28.49
C GLU A 180 14.24 -4.45 -27.09
N SER A 181 13.92 -5.69 -26.71
CA SER A 181 13.51 -6.04 -25.35
C SER A 181 14.60 -5.82 -24.29
N MET A 182 15.89 -5.92 -24.67
CA MET A 182 17.03 -5.54 -23.83
C MET A 182 17.32 -4.03 -23.87
N ALA A 183 17.13 -3.39 -25.03
CA ALA A 183 17.37 -1.97 -25.28
C ALA A 183 16.33 -1.06 -24.58
N LYS A 184 15.10 -1.56 -24.34
CA LYS A 184 14.11 -0.94 -23.44
C LYS A 184 14.62 -0.76 -22.00
N LYS A 185 15.78 -1.32 -21.67
CA LYS A 185 16.50 -1.09 -20.41
C LYS A 185 17.73 -0.19 -20.50
N GLY A 186 18.12 0.33 -21.67
CA GLY A 186 19.31 1.18 -21.72
C GLY A 186 19.81 1.74 -23.05
N SER A 187 19.03 1.85 -24.12
CA SER A 187 19.52 2.57 -25.33
C SER A 187 18.83 3.90 -25.57
N ASN A 188 17.48 3.94 -25.57
CA ASN A 188 16.77 5.14 -26.04
C ASN A 188 15.95 5.84 -24.95
N VAL A 189 15.80 5.24 -23.77
CA VAL A 189 15.16 5.91 -22.63
C VAL A 189 16.22 6.73 -21.90
N PRO A 190 16.01 8.04 -21.69
CA PRO A 190 16.93 8.87 -20.90
C PRO A 190 17.29 8.22 -19.56
N GLU A 191 18.58 8.28 -19.16
CA GLU A 191 19.03 7.70 -17.88
C GLU A 191 18.44 8.47 -16.70
N LYS A 192 17.99 7.74 -15.68
CA LYS A 192 17.53 8.38 -14.44
C LYS A 192 18.66 9.20 -13.78
N PRO A 193 18.32 10.37 -13.21
CA PRO A 193 19.30 11.24 -12.59
C PRO A 193 19.91 10.56 -11.36
N LYS A 194 21.21 10.80 -11.17
CA LYS A 194 21.99 10.20 -10.08
C LYS A 194 21.84 11.06 -8.82
N THR A 195 21.74 10.42 -7.65
CA THR A 195 21.67 11.10 -6.35
C THR A 195 22.97 11.86 -6.03
N PRO A 196 22.96 12.84 -5.10
CA PRO A 196 24.16 13.56 -4.71
C PRO A 196 25.30 12.65 -4.26
N GLN A 197 24.98 11.64 -3.42
CA GLN A 197 25.94 10.64 -2.96
C GLN A 197 26.50 9.81 -4.12
N GLN A 198 25.69 9.42 -5.10
CA GLN A 198 26.17 8.65 -6.27
C GLN A 198 27.08 9.48 -7.16
N LEU A 199 26.76 10.76 -7.36
CA LEU A 199 27.61 11.67 -8.13
C LEU A 199 28.97 11.86 -7.49
N TRP A 200 28.99 12.11 -6.18
CA TRP A 200 30.23 12.20 -5.42
C TRP A 200 30.98 10.87 -5.42
N TYR A 201 30.30 9.75 -5.15
CA TYR A 201 30.93 8.42 -5.14
C TYR A 201 31.58 8.08 -6.49
N ASN A 202 30.91 8.37 -7.61
CA ASN A 202 31.47 8.12 -8.94
C ASN A 202 32.68 9.02 -9.24
N HIS A 203 32.67 10.25 -8.72
CA HIS A 203 33.82 11.16 -8.82
C HIS A 203 35.00 10.63 -8.01
N GLU A 204 34.80 10.37 -6.72
CA GLU A 204 35.87 9.91 -5.83
C GLU A 204 36.34 8.50 -6.15
N LYS A 205 35.48 7.61 -6.61
CA LYS A 205 35.85 6.25 -7.02
C LYS A 205 36.91 6.28 -8.14
N LYS A 206 36.81 7.22 -9.09
CA LYS A 206 37.81 7.36 -10.16
C LYS A 206 39.16 7.77 -9.59
N ALA A 207 39.19 8.73 -8.66
CA ALA A 207 40.42 9.17 -7.99
C ALA A 207 41.00 8.06 -7.09
N PHE A 208 40.15 7.38 -6.32
CA PHE A 208 40.53 6.30 -5.42
C PHE A 208 41.12 5.11 -6.19
N LEU A 209 40.52 4.70 -7.31
CA LEU A 209 41.03 3.61 -8.13
C LEU A 209 42.38 3.96 -8.80
N LYS A 210 42.63 5.25 -9.07
CA LYS A 210 43.93 5.71 -9.56
C LYS A 210 45.02 5.59 -8.50
N LEU A 211 44.69 5.84 -7.23
CA LEU A 211 45.62 5.76 -6.09
C LEU A 211 45.78 4.33 -5.55
N HIS A 212 44.74 3.51 -5.69
CA HIS A 212 44.72 2.12 -5.24
C HIS A 212 44.20 1.20 -6.36
N PRO A 213 45.03 0.88 -7.37
CA PRO A 213 44.63 0.04 -8.50
C PRO A 213 44.15 -1.36 -8.10
N ASP A 214 44.70 -1.88 -6.99
CA ASP A 214 44.41 -3.23 -6.47
C ASP A 214 43.25 -3.27 -5.46
N ALA A 215 42.65 -2.12 -5.11
CA ALA A 215 41.59 -2.07 -4.12
C ALA A 215 40.34 -2.82 -4.58
N THR A 216 39.76 -3.63 -3.70
CA THR A 216 38.54 -4.36 -4.05
C THR A 216 37.34 -3.42 -4.08
N THR A 217 36.28 -3.81 -4.80
CA THR A 217 35.05 -3.01 -4.87
C THR A 217 34.40 -2.81 -3.49
N LYS A 218 34.60 -3.75 -2.56
CA LYS A 218 34.11 -3.65 -1.18
C LYS A 218 34.87 -2.57 -0.41
N ASP A 219 36.20 -2.56 -0.50
CA ASP A 219 37.05 -1.59 0.20
C ASP A 219 36.77 -0.16 -0.26
N ILE A 220 36.60 0.02 -1.57
CA ILE A 220 36.22 1.32 -2.17
C ILE A 220 34.87 1.78 -1.61
N LYS A 221 33.87 0.89 -1.58
CA LYS A 221 32.53 1.22 -1.11
C LYS A 221 32.52 1.60 0.37
N ASP A 222 33.23 0.84 1.20
CA ASP A 222 33.26 1.06 2.65
C ASP A 222 34.05 2.34 3.00
N SER A 223 35.18 2.58 2.33
CA SER A 223 35.99 3.80 2.52
C SER A 223 35.24 5.06 2.08
N LEU A 224 34.73 5.09 0.85
CA LEU A 224 33.98 6.25 0.34
C LEU A 224 32.65 6.44 1.08
N GLY A 225 31.99 5.36 1.51
CA GLY A 225 30.78 5.44 2.33
C GLY A 225 31.00 6.23 3.62
N LYS A 226 32.12 5.99 4.32
CA LYS A 226 32.51 6.72 5.53
C LYS A 226 32.88 8.18 5.24
N GLN A 227 33.59 8.44 4.15
CA GLN A 227 33.94 9.82 3.77
C GLN A 227 32.69 10.66 3.47
N TRP A 228 31.66 10.10 2.81
CA TRP A 228 30.41 10.82 2.53
C TRP A 228 29.73 11.33 3.81
N THR A 229 29.68 10.52 4.86
CA THR A 229 29.05 10.91 6.14
C THR A 229 29.85 11.95 6.91
N GLN A 230 31.14 12.09 6.61
CA GLN A 230 32.04 13.09 7.20
C GLN A 230 32.20 14.36 6.35
N LEU A 231 31.64 14.40 5.13
CA LEU A 231 31.69 15.61 4.31
C LEU A 231 30.99 16.79 5.00
N SER A 232 31.66 17.95 4.96
CA SER A 232 31.07 19.23 5.35
C SER A 232 29.82 19.55 4.51
N ASP A 233 28.89 20.29 5.11
CA ASP A 233 27.67 20.75 4.46
C ASP A 233 27.92 21.52 3.16
N LYS A 234 28.95 22.38 3.10
CA LYS A 234 29.35 23.11 1.87
C LYS A 234 29.71 22.16 0.72
N LYS A 235 30.47 21.09 1.01
CA LYS A 235 30.84 20.07 0.02
C LYS A 235 29.62 19.23 -0.40
N ARG A 236 28.73 18.87 0.52
CA ARG A 236 27.48 18.17 0.20
C ARG A 236 26.58 19.01 -0.70
N LEU A 237 26.48 20.31 -0.43
CA LEU A 237 25.64 21.22 -1.19
C LEU A 237 26.05 21.28 -2.67
N LYS A 238 27.35 21.26 -2.98
CA LYS A 238 27.86 21.17 -4.36
C LYS A 238 27.25 19.99 -5.13
N TRP A 239 27.20 18.81 -4.50
CA TRP A 239 26.66 17.60 -5.13
C TRP A 239 25.13 17.59 -5.17
N ILE A 240 24.48 18.22 -4.18
CA ILE A 240 23.04 18.42 -4.18
C ILE A 240 22.62 19.30 -5.35
N THR A 241 23.27 20.45 -5.55
CA THR A 241 23.02 21.34 -6.70
C THR A 241 23.25 20.60 -8.02
N LYS A 242 24.35 19.85 -8.14
CA LYS A 242 24.63 19.07 -9.36
C LYS A 242 23.59 17.97 -9.63
N SER A 243 23.08 17.32 -8.58
CA SER A 243 22.01 16.31 -8.69
C SER A 243 20.69 16.93 -9.15
N LEU A 244 20.35 18.11 -8.63
CA LEU A 244 19.14 18.84 -9.02
C LEU A 244 19.22 19.31 -10.47
N GLU A 245 20.38 19.77 -10.92
CA GLU A 245 20.62 20.15 -12.32
C GLU A 245 20.44 18.95 -13.27
N GLN A 246 21.03 17.79 -12.93
CA GLN A 246 20.80 16.56 -13.71
C GLN A 246 19.35 16.11 -13.69
N GLN A 247 18.63 16.33 -12.59
CA GLN A 247 17.22 16.03 -12.51
C GLN A 247 16.40 16.93 -13.45
N LYS A 248 16.70 18.23 -13.50
CA LYS A 248 16.06 19.17 -14.42
C LYS A 248 16.28 18.77 -15.88
N GLN A 249 17.52 18.48 -16.25
CA GLN A 249 17.87 18.02 -17.61
C GLN A 249 17.14 16.72 -17.96
N TYR A 250 17.08 15.75 -17.04
CA TYR A 250 16.33 14.52 -17.24
C TYR A 250 14.83 14.78 -17.43
N GLU A 251 14.23 15.67 -16.65
CA GLU A 251 12.82 16.03 -16.78
C GLU A 251 12.51 16.67 -18.13
N GLU A 252 13.42 17.51 -18.66
CA GLU A 252 13.32 18.10 -20.00
C GLU A 252 13.44 17.03 -21.10
N THR A 253 14.52 16.22 -21.09
CA THR A 253 14.72 15.15 -22.09
C THR A 253 13.60 14.11 -22.05
N MET A 254 13.07 13.79 -20.86
CA MET A 254 11.94 12.86 -20.75
C MET A 254 10.63 13.42 -21.30
N ARG A 255 10.42 14.75 -21.24
CA ARG A 255 9.24 15.39 -21.86
C ARG A 255 9.30 15.27 -23.37
N GLU A 256 10.46 15.56 -23.97
CA GLU A 256 10.69 15.38 -25.41
C GLU A 256 10.51 13.91 -25.81
N TYR A 257 11.05 12.99 -25.02
CA TYR A 257 10.92 11.55 -25.27
C TYR A 257 9.46 11.06 -25.21
N ILE A 258 8.63 11.54 -24.27
CA ILE A 258 7.20 11.22 -24.25
C ILE A 258 6.49 11.76 -25.48
N GLN A 259 6.83 12.98 -25.91
CA GLN A 259 6.23 13.59 -27.09
C GLN A 259 6.54 12.79 -28.36
N GLN A 260 7.75 12.23 -28.45
CA GLN A 260 8.19 11.39 -29.57
C GLN A 260 7.68 9.94 -29.49
N HIS A 261 7.22 9.48 -28.32
CA HIS A 261 6.72 8.12 -28.09
C HIS A 261 5.35 8.08 -27.37
N PRO A 262 4.26 8.52 -28.02
CA PRO A 262 2.91 8.52 -27.44
C PRO A 262 2.41 7.13 -27.02
N GLU A 263 2.94 6.06 -27.62
CA GLU A 263 2.58 4.66 -27.39
C GLU A 263 2.99 4.12 -26.01
N LEU A 264 3.92 4.80 -25.31
CA LEU A 264 4.49 4.31 -24.06
C LEU A 264 3.63 4.57 -22.82
N ASN A 265 2.52 5.32 -22.92
CA ASN A 265 1.57 5.59 -21.82
C ASN A 265 2.26 5.98 -20.48
N MET A 266 3.35 6.75 -20.54
CA MET A 266 4.10 7.20 -19.37
C MET A 266 3.55 8.53 -18.85
N THR A 267 3.22 8.62 -17.56
CA THR A 267 2.63 9.84 -16.99
C THR A 267 3.71 10.77 -16.42
N GLN A 268 3.45 12.09 -16.38
CA GLN A 268 4.36 13.08 -15.78
C GLN A 268 4.70 12.75 -14.31
N GLU A 269 3.79 12.10 -13.58
CA GLU A 269 4.01 11.67 -12.19
C GLU A 269 5.02 10.50 -12.05
N ASP A 270 5.23 9.72 -13.11
CA ASP A 270 6.19 8.61 -13.12
C ASP A 270 7.64 9.11 -13.24
N ILE A 271 7.83 10.29 -13.83
CA ILE A 271 9.13 10.92 -14.11
C ILE A 271 9.64 11.72 -12.92
N VAL A 272 8.75 12.44 -12.23
CA VAL A 272 9.12 13.39 -11.15
C VAL A 272 9.28 12.67 -9.80
N LYS A 273 10.35 11.88 -9.67
CA LYS A 273 10.78 11.29 -8.38
C LYS A 273 12.03 12.02 -7.89
N SER A 274 11.90 12.73 -6.77
CA SER A 274 12.99 13.50 -6.18
C SER A 274 14.24 12.64 -5.94
N THR A 275 15.39 13.17 -6.36
CA THR A 275 16.72 12.56 -6.18
C THR A 275 17.32 12.78 -4.80
N LEU A 276 16.73 13.67 -4.00
CA LEU A 276 17.26 14.08 -2.69
C LEU A 276 16.62 13.30 -1.54
N THR A 277 17.44 12.94 -0.57
CA THR A 277 17.00 12.48 0.75
C THR A 277 16.41 13.63 1.56
N LYS A 278 15.70 13.32 2.66
CA LYS A 278 15.13 14.33 3.57
C LYS A 278 16.22 15.25 4.17
N ALA A 279 17.38 14.70 4.49
CA ALA A 279 18.49 15.46 5.06
C ALA A 279 19.13 16.39 4.01
N GLU A 280 19.36 15.89 2.78
CA GLU A 280 19.89 16.72 1.68
C GLU A 280 18.91 17.83 1.29
N ARG A 281 17.61 17.54 1.27
CA ARG A 281 16.58 18.54 1.03
C ARG A 281 16.57 19.62 2.11
N HIS A 282 16.61 19.24 3.38
CA HIS A 282 16.69 20.20 4.48
C HIS A 282 17.97 21.04 4.42
N LEU A 283 19.10 20.44 4.06
CA LEU A 283 20.36 21.16 3.88
C LEU A 283 20.26 22.21 2.74
N LYS A 284 19.60 21.85 1.64
CA LYS A 284 19.34 22.76 0.51
C LYS A 284 18.34 23.86 0.88
N ASP A 285 17.23 23.52 1.52
CA ASP A 285 16.26 24.48 2.03
C ASP A 285 16.95 25.51 2.94
N LYS A 286 17.81 25.05 3.86
CA LYS A 286 18.58 25.92 4.75
C LYS A 286 19.57 26.81 4.02
N SER A 287 20.24 26.31 2.98
CA SER A 287 21.17 27.14 2.19
C SER A 287 20.45 28.19 1.35
N ASP A 288 19.22 27.91 0.95
CA ASP A 288 18.39 28.81 0.14
C ASP A 288 17.69 29.88 0.99
N GLY A 289 17.88 29.85 2.31
CA GLY A 289 17.22 30.79 3.23
C GLY A 289 15.76 30.45 3.48
N ARG A 290 15.30 29.24 3.12
CA ARG A 290 13.92 28.81 3.38
C ARG A 290 13.71 28.69 4.90
N PRO A 291 12.70 29.37 5.47
CA PRO A 291 12.46 29.32 6.91
C PRO A 291 12.09 27.93 7.42
N ASP A 292 12.61 27.58 8.59
CA ASP A 292 12.28 26.32 9.26
C ASP A 292 10.90 26.39 9.93
N LYS A 293 10.13 25.32 9.76
CA LYS A 293 8.79 25.22 10.37
C LYS A 293 8.89 25.22 11.90
N PRO A 294 8.17 26.12 12.59
CA PRO A 294 8.19 26.15 14.05
C PRO A 294 7.48 24.92 14.64
N PRO A 295 7.82 24.52 15.87
CA PRO A 295 7.10 23.47 16.59
C PRO A 295 5.58 23.73 16.64
N PRO A 296 4.74 22.68 16.53
CA PRO A 296 3.30 22.86 16.25
C PRO A 296 2.46 23.29 17.46
N ASN A 297 2.94 23.14 18.69
CA ASN A 297 2.22 23.50 19.92
C ASN A 297 3.22 23.85 21.05
N GLY A 298 2.71 24.41 22.15
CA GLY A 298 3.52 24.80 23.31
C GLY A 298 4.36 23.66 23.91
N TYR A 299 3.82 22.44 23.97
CA TYR A 299 4.58 21.27 24.43
C TYR A 299 5.78 20.98 23.52
N SER A 300 5.60 21.07 22.20
CA SER A 300 6.66 20.81 21.24
C SER A 300 7.73 21.90 21.25
N MET A 301 7.35 23.15 21.52
CA MET A 301 8.28 24.25 21.78
C MET A 301 9.13 23.98 23.01
N PHE A 302 8.48 23.63 24.14
CA PHE A 302 9.17 23.25 25.37
C PHE A 302 10.14 22.08 25.13
N CYS A 303 9.68 21.05 24.42
CA CYS A 303 10.52 19.91 24.07
C CYS A 303 11.74 20.32 23.24
N ALA A 304 11.58 21.21 22.26
CA ALA A 304 12.67 21.67 21.40
C ALA A 304 13.73 22.47 22.19
N GLU A 305 13.30 23.34 23.10
CA GLU A 305 14.19 24.12 23.97
C GLU A 305 14.90 23.24 25.00
N LEU A 306 14.20 22.24 25.55
CA LEU A 306 14.81 21.32 26.49
C LEU A 306 15.77 20.34 25.80
N MET A 307 15.47 19.93 24.56
CA MET A 307 16.37 19.09 23.77
C MET A 307 17.65 19.82 23.32
N SER A 308 17.60 21.13 23.12
CA SER A 308 18.78 21.91 22.73
C SER A 308 19.74 22.16 23.90
N SER A 309 19.24 22.18 25.14
CA SER A 309 20.05 22.35 26.35
C SER A 309 20.70 21.06 26.87
N MET A 310 20.10 19.89 26.63
CA MET A 310 20.62 18.59 27.10
C MET A 310 21.22 17.76 25.96
N LYS A 311 22.38 18.16 25.40
CA LYS A 311 22.97 17.46 24.25
C LYS A 311 23.58 16.10 24.61
N ASP A 312 23.97 15.89 25.87
CA ASP A 312 24.71 14.70 26.34
C ASP A 312 23.81 13.51 26.72
N VAL A 313 22.49 13.73 26.80
CA VAL A 313 21.51 12.68 27.13
C VAL A 313 20.96 12.05 25.85
N PRO A 314 20.84 10.71 25.73
CA PRO A 314 20.27 10.06 24.55
C PRO A 314 18.87 10.59 24.15
N SER A 315 18.59 10.67 22.85
CA SER A 315 17.36 11.33 22.36
C SER A 315 16.05 10.73 22.87
N THR A 316 16.03 9.43 23.12
CA THR A 316 14.89 8.71 23.70
C THR A 316 14.64 9.13 25.13
N GLU A 317 15.69 9.28 25.93
CA GLU A 317 15.62 9.76 27.32
C GLU A 317 15.26 11.23 27.39
N ARG A 318 15.80 12.07 26.49
CA ARG A 318 15.42 13.49 26.41
C ARG A 318 13.92 13.67 26.24
N MET A 319 13.27 12.86 25.40
CA MET A 319 11.83 12.94 25.19
C MET A 319 11.01 12.52 26.42
N VAL A 320 11.49 11.52 27.17
CA VAL A 320 10.87 11.11 28.45
C VAL A 320 10.96 12.25 29.46
N MET A 321 12.14 12.88 29.58
CA MET A 321 12.38 14.02 30.45
C MET A 321 11.49 15.22 30.07
N CYS A 322 11.31 15.51 28.78
CA CYS A 322 10.37 16.53 28.31
C CYS A 322 8.94 16.24 28.78
N SER A 323 8.48 14.99 28.69
CA SER A 323 7.13 14.63 29.12
C SER A 323 6.95 14.77 30.63
N GLN A 324 7.94 14.33 31.41
CA GLN A 324 7.91 14.43 32.89
C GLN A 324 7.91 15.88 33.35
N ARG A 325 8.84 16.70 32.84
CA ARG A 325 8.93 18.13 33.21
C ARG A 325 7.69 18.90 32.77
N TRP A 326 7.15 18.63 31.59
CA TRP A 326 5.91 19.28 31.13
C TRP A 326 4.72 18.99 32.04
N LYS A 327 4.62 17.79 32.62
CA LYS A 327 3.54 17.46 33.57
C LYS A 327 3.63 18.31 34.84
N LEU A 328 4.85 18.60 35.30
CA LEU A 328 5.11 19.38 36.51
C LEU A 328 4.95 20.90 36.32
N LEU A 329 4.98 21.40 35.08
CA LEU A 329 4.77 22.83 34.79
C LEU A 329 3.35 23.29 35.18
N LYS A 330 3.28 24.50 35.74
CA LYS A 330 2.02 25.18 36.06
C LYS A 330 1.29 25.55 34.77
N GLN A 331 -0.04 25.71 34.85
CA GLN A 331 -0.84 26.03 33.66
C GLN A 331 -0.41 27.37 33.02
N GLY A 332 -0.09 28.39 33.82
CA GLY A 332 0.40 29.67 33.29
C GLY A 332 1.71 29.57 32.50
N GLU A 333 2.62 28.65 32.88
CA GLU A 333 3.85 28.38 32.13
C GLU A 333 3.56 27.66 30.81
N LYS A 334 2.64 26.68 30.84
CA LYS A 334 2.17 25.98 29.63
C LYS A 334 1.52 26.95 28.64
N ASP A 335 0.74 27.91 29.14
CA ASP A 335 0.09 28.94 28.34
C ASP A 335 1.13 29.93 27.76
N ALA A 336 2.18 30.26 28.51
CA ALA A 336 3.29 31.07 27.99
C ALA A 336 4.02 30.38 26.82
N TYR A 337 4.29 29.07 26.92
CA TYR A 337 4.84 28.29 25.82
C TYR A 337 3.90 28.22 24.62
N GLN A 338 2.59 28.13 24.85
CA GLN A 338 1.59 28.16 23.79
C GLN A 338 1.57 29.52 23.07
N LYS A 339 1.60 30.64 23.80
CA LYS A 339 1.72 32.00 23.22
C LYS A 339 3.00 32.17 22.40
N ARG A 340 4.15 31.71 22.91
CA ARG A 340 5.44 31.76 22.19
C ARG A 340 5.41 30.92 20.92
N CYS A 341 4.75 29.75 20.94
CA CYS A 341 4.53 28.91 19.77
C CYS A 341 3.70 29.65 18.70
N GLU A 342 2.62 30.30 19.10
CA GLU A 342 1.76 31.09 18.19
C GLU A 342 2.50 32.29 17.61
N GLN A 343 3.31 32.97 18.41
CA GLN A 343 4.16 34.07 17.95
C GLN A 343 5.18 33.59 16.90
N ARG A 344 5.90 32.50 17.17
CA ARG A 344 6.84 31.88 16.21
C ARG A 344 6.17 31.43 14.91
N LYS A 345 4.90 30.99 14.96
CA LYS A 345 4.13 30.68 13.75
C LYS A 345 3.86 31.91 12.91
N LYS A 346 3.48 33.04 13.53
CA LYS A 346 3.29 34.32 12.81
C LYS A 346 4.60 34.81 12.20
N GLU A 347 5.70 34.76 12.95
CA GLU A 347 7.04 35.11 12.43
C GLU A 347 7.44 34.23 11.25
N TYR A 348 7.21 32.92 11.34
CA TYR A 348 7.44 32.00 10.24
C TYR A 348 6.57 32.31 9.02
N GLU A 349 5.30 32.66 9.19
CA GLU A 349 4.42 33.05 8.09
C GLU A 349 4.94 34.31 7.38
N ILE A 350 5.39 35.31 8.14
CA ILE A 350 6.00 36.53 7.60
C ILE A 350 7.29 36.21 6.85
N GLU A 351 8.21 35.44 7.45
CA GLU A 351 9.48 35.09 6.82
C GLU A 351 9.29 34.18 5.61
N MET A 352 8.33 33.24 5.67
CA MET A 352 8.01 32.37 4.54
C MET A 352 7.44 33.19 3.38
N ASN A 353 6.58 34.16 3.65
CA ASN A 353 6.10 35.08 2.61
C ASN A 353 7.23 35.92 2.03
N ARG A 354 8.15 36.45 2.85
CA ARG A 354 9.34 37.16 2.39
C ARG A 354 10.20 36.27 1.48
N PHE A 355 10.43 35.03 1.89
CA PHE A 355 11.16 34.04 1.10
C PHE A 355 10.45 33.78 -0.24
N LEU A 356 9.14 33.54 -0.24
CA LEU A 356 8.36 33.36 -1.48
C LEU A 356 8.48 34.58 -2.41
N SER A 357 8.45 35.80 -1.89
CA SER A 357 8.64 37.02 -2.69
C SER A 357 10.07 37.21 -3.21
N SER A 358 11.08 36.56 -2.61
CA SER A 358 12.49 36.65 -3.03
C SER A 358 12.89 35.66 -4.12
N ILE A 359 12.07 34.65 -4.40
CA ILE A 359 12.31 33.60 -5.39
C ILE A 359 11.45 33.82 -6.65
N SER A 360 11.88 33.30 -7.80
CA SER A 360 11.15 33.43 -9.08
C SER A 360 9.78 32.73 -9.05
N GLU A 361 8.82 33.19 -9.86
CA GLU A 361 7.45 32.64 -9.88
C GLU A 361 7.41 31.13 -10.19
N GLU A 362 8.31 30.64 -11.04
CA GLU A 362 8.47 29.21 -11.33
C GLU A 362 8.90 28.41 -10.08
N GLU A 363 9.82 28.97 -9.30
CA GLU A 363 10.28 28.39 -8.04
C GLU A 363 9.20 28.48 -6.96
N GLN A 364 8.44 29.58 -6.92
CA GLN A 364 7.28 29.73 -6.01
C GLN A 364 6.25 28.64 -6.27
N GLN A 365 5.89 28.38 -7.53
CA GLN A 365 4.95 27.33 -7.91
C GLN A 365 5.48 25.93 -7.55
N ARG A 366 6.79 25.68 -7.71
CA ARG A 366 7.42 24.43 -7.25
C ARG A 366 7.33 24.26 -5.75
N VAL A 367 7.75 25.28 -4.97
CA VAL A 367 7.74 25.26 -3.51
C VAL A 367 6.31 25.06 -2.95
N LEU A 368 5.31 25.70 -3.57
CA LEU A 368 3.89 25.52 -3.23
C LEU A 368 3.37 24.12 -3.62
N GLY A 369 3.80 23.58 -4.76
CA GLY A 369 3.48 22.22 -5.20
C GLY A 369 4.09 21.14 -4.30
N GLU A 370 5.33 21.33 -3.84
CA GLU A 370 6.00 20.46 -2.89
C GLU A 370 5.36 20.50 -1.49
N ALA A 371 4.94 21.69 -1.04
CA ALA A 371 4.20 21.84 0.23
C ALA A 371 2.85 21.11 0.20
N LYS A 372 2.16 21.09 -0.95
CA LYS A 372 0.90 20.35 -1.16
C LYS A 372 1.10 18.83 -1.24
N THR A 373 2.19 18.35 -1.85
CA THR A 373 2.49 16.91 -1.99
C THR A 373 3.06 16.28 -0.72
N GLY A 374 3.75 17.05 0.13
CA GLY A 374 4.26 16.60 1.44
C GLY A 374 3.18 16.11 2.42
N PHE A 375 1.91 16.48 2.21
CA PHE A 375 0.79 16.03 3.04
C PHE A 375 0.26 14.62 2.68
N LYS A 376 0.58 14.09 1.48
CA LYS A 376 0.08 12.78 1.01
C LYS A 376 1.10 11.63 1.06
N LYS A 377 2.40 11.88 1.31
CA LYS A 377 3.47 10.87 1.18
C LYS A 377 4.12 10.40 2.50
N SER A 378 3.52 10.63 3.67
CA SER A 378 4.05 10.16 4.96
C SER A 378 3.42 8.86 5.51
N THR A 379 3.02 7.93 4.65
CA THR A 379 2.70 6.56 5.09
C THR A 379 3.34 5.53 4.17
N GLY A 380 4.59 5.13 4.49
CA GLY A 380 5.21 4.01 3.79
C GLY A 380 6.73 3.86 3.94
N ALA A 381 7.22 3.55 5.15
CA ALA A 381 8.42 2.73 5.35
C ALA A 381 8.44 2.19 6.81
N ASN A 382 8.60 0.87 6.95
CA ASN A 382 8.41 0.05 8.16
C ASN A 382 9.47 0.21 9.25
N SER A 383 9.03 0.25 10.53
CA SER A 383 9.40 -0.71 11.60
C SER A 383 8.52 -0.52 12.85
N PRO A 384 8.38 -1.54 13.73
CA PRO A 384 7.11 -1.93 14.33
C PRO A 384 6.87 -1.33 15.73
N ALA A 385 5.62 -1.43 16.18
CA ALA A 385 5.06 -1.13 17.50
C ALA A 385 4.33 0.21 17.64
N SER A 386 3.22 0.14 18.40
CA SER A 386 2.31 1.19 18.87
C SER A 386 1.15 1.64 17.95
N LYS A 387 0.01 0.99 18.21
CA LYS A 387 -1.38 1.49 18.26
C LYS A 387 -1.80 2.56 17.21
N LYS A 388 -2.53 2.07 16.20
CA LYS A 388 -3.38 2.86 15.29
C LYS A 388 -4.28 3.85 16.07
N LYS A 389 -4.05 5.15 15.89
CA LYS A 389 -5.10 6.17 16.02
C LYS A 389 -5.74 6.34 14.63
N ASN A 390 -7.04 6.09 14.54
CA ASN A 390 -7.82 6.31 13.32
C ASN A 390 -7.72 7.78 12.87
N SER A 391 -7.23 7.97 11.64
CA SER A 391 -7.42 9.18 10.86
C SER A 391 -8.91 9.34 10.55
N LYS A 392 -9.46 10.52 10.85
CA LYS A 392 -10.82 10.94 10.52
C LYS A 392 -11.09 10.74 9.02
N ALA A 393 -11.82 9.70 8.68
CA ALA A 393 -12.57 9.61 7.44
C ALA A 393 -13.86 10.42 7.61
N ASN A 394 -14.16 11.25 6.61
CA ASN A 394 -15.42 11.93 6.30
C ASN A 394 -16.30 12.33 7.49
N ALA A 395 -16.29 13.63 7.80
CA ALA A 395 -17.28 14.22 8.68
C ALA A 395 -18.70 13.93 8.15
N ASN A 396 -19.47 13.19 8.96
CA ASN A 396 -20.91 13.00 8.82
C ASN A 396 -21.61 14.37 8.76
N PRO A 397 -22.58 14.62 7.86
CA PRO A 397 -23.31 15.89 7.79
C PRO A 397 -24.15 16.22 9.04
N GLU A 398 -24.28 15.29 9.99
CA GLU A 398 -25.04 15.48 11.24
C GLU A 398 -24.23 16.06 12.40
N LYS A 399 -22.93 16.35 12.24
CA LYS A 399 -22.21 17.08 13.30
C LYS A 399 -22.61 18.56 13.23
N PRO A 400 -23.15 19.18 14.30
CA PRO A 400 -23.49 20.59 14.26
C PRO A 400 -22.25 21.39 13.83
N LYS A 401 -22.38 22.12 12.72
CA LYS A 401 -21.35 23.05 12.25
C LYS A 401 -21.10 24.05 13.38
N ARG A 402 -19.83 24.41 13.60
CA ARG A 402 -19.45 25.41 14.61
C ARG A 402 -20.26 26.71 14.40
N PRO A 403 -20.62 27.45 15.46
CA PRO A 403 -21.41 28.66 15.33
C PRO A 403 -20.78 29.61 14.30
N ILE A 404 -21.61 30.03 13.36
CA ILE A 404 -21.23 30.89 12.23
C ILE A 404 -20.96 32.28 12.78
N SER A 405 -19.77 32.83 12.53
CA SER A 405 -19.41 34.18 13.00
C SER A 405 -20.31 35.25 12.36
N ALA A 406 -20.60 36.36 13.06
CA ALA A 406 -21.47 37.43 12.58
C ALA A 406 -21.14 37.92 11.15
N MET A 407 -19.85 37.93 10.79
CA MET A 407 -19.38 38.24 9.44
C MET A 407 -19.90 37.26 8.37
N PHE A 408 -19.91 35.96 8.68
CA PHE A 408 -20.41 34.94 7.77
C PHE A 408 -21.92 34.95 7.67
N ILE A 409 -22.64 35.31 8.74
CA ILE A 409 -24.10 35.53 8.70
C ILE A 409 -24.42 36.69 7.76
N PHE A 410 -23.65 37.79 7.84
CA PHE A 410 -23.77 38.92 6.92
C PHE A 410 -23.44 38.53 5.47
N ALA A 411 -22.36 37.78 5.25
CA ALA A 411 -21.96 37.32 3.93
C ALA A 411 -23.03 36.43 3.29
N GLU A 412 -23.66 35.52 4.05
CA GLU A 412 -24.73 34.66 3.54
C GLU A 412 -25.96 35.47 3.08
N GLU A 413 -26.31 36.55 3.78
CA GLU A 413 -27.45 37.42 3.41
C GLU A 413 -27.16 38.27 2.16
N LYS A 414 -25.91 38.74 1.99
CA LYS A 414 -25.55 39.71 0.94
C LYS A 414 -24.93 39.09 -0.29
N ARG A 415 -24.33 37.90 -0.19
CA ARG A 415 -23.66 37.22 -1.31
C ARG A 415 -24.58 36.94 -2.49
N PRO A 416 -25.83 36.44 -2.33
CA PRO A 416 -26.71 36.18 -3.48
C PRO A 416 -27.06 37.46 -4.24
N LYS A 417 -27.25 38.58 -3.53
CA LYS A 417 -27.53 39.89 -4.13
C LYS A 417 -26.32 40.42 -4.90
N LEU A 418 -25.13 40.33 -4.30
CA LEU A 418 -23.89 40.75 -4.96
C LEU A 418 -23.57 39.90 -6.19
N GLN A 419 -23.86 38.60 -6.13
CA GLN A 419 -23.61 37.66 -7.23
C GLN A 419 -24.60 37.83 -8.38
N GLN A 420 -25.81 38.32 -8.10
CA GLN A 420 -26.80 38.69 -9.11
C GLN A 420 -26.49 40.05 -9.77
N GLU A 421 -26.01 41.03 -8.99
CA GLU A 421 -25.63 42.36 -9.50
C GLU A 421 -24.30 42.34 -10.26
N ARG A 422 -23.40 41.39 -9.95
CA ARG A 422 -22.07 41.25 -10.55
C ARG A 422 -21.79 39.79 -10.91
N PRO A 423 -22.50 39.23 -11.91
CA PRO A 423 -22.31 37.84 -12.33
C PRO A 423 -20.92 37.56 -12.92
N ASP A 424 -20.22 38.61 -13.37
CA ASP A 424 -18.90 38.51 -14.02
C ASP A 424 -17.72 38.43 -13.02
N LEU A 425 -17.96 38.71 -11.73
CA LEU A 425 -16.92 38.67 -10.71
C LEU A 425 -16.68 37.25 -10.20
N ALA A 426 -15.40 36.90 -10.01
CA ALA A 426 -15.05 35.60 -9.45
C ALA A 426 -15.52 35.52 -7.98
N ASP A 427 -15.88 34.32 -7.52
CA ASP A 427 -16.38 34.08 -6.16
C ASP A 427 -15.41 34.57 -5.05
N SER A 428 -14.10 34.56 -5.36
CA SER A 428 -13.05 35.11 -4.49
C SER A 428 -13.08 36.64 -4.38
N GLU A 429 -13.51 37.34 -5.42
CA GLU A 429 -13.67 38.79 -5.47
C GLU A 429 -14.94 39.23 -4.74
N ILE A 430 -16.04 38.48 -4.93
CA ILE A 430 -17.28 38.65 -4.17
C ILE A 430 -17.00 38.49 -2.68
N THR A 431 -16.23 37.47 -2.28
CA THR A 431 -15.83 37.25 -0.88
C THR A 431 -15.00 38.42 -0.33
N ARG A 432 -14.06 38.97 -1.11
CA ARG A 432 -13.27 40.16 -0.71
C ARG A 432 -14.14 41.41 -0.58
N LEU A 433 -15.10 41.60 -1.48
CA LEU A 433 -16.03 42.72 -1.46
C LEU A 433 -16.96 42.67 -0.24
N LEU A 434 -17.49 41.48 0.09
CA LEU A 434 -18.29 41.26 1.31
C LEU A 434 -17.50 41.57 2.58
N ALA A 435 -16.20 41.21 2.63
CA ALA A 435 -15.33 41.55 3.75
C ALA A 435 -15.12 43.06 3.92
N ARG A 436 -14.97 43.79 2.81
CA ARG A 436 -14.90 45.27 2.85
C ARG A 436 -16.23 45.88 3.31
N MET A 437 -17.34 45.45 2.72
CA MET A 437 -18.70 45.91 3.09
C MET A 437 -19.02 45.63 4.57
N TRP A 438 -18.54 44.53 5.12
CA TRP A 438 -18.66 44.26 6.56
C TRP A 438 -17.81 45.22 7.39
N ASN A 439 -16.56 45.47 7.02
CA ASN A 439 -15.70 46.39 7.77
C ASN A 439 -16.24 47.83 7.75
N GLU A 440 -16.81 48.26 6.63
CA GLU A 440 -17.44 49.57 6.44
C GLU A 440 -18.85 49.69 7.08
N LEU A 441 -19.44 48.56 7.50
CA LEU A 441 -20.77 48.56 8.10
C LEU A 441 -20.76 49.30 9.46
N PRO A 442 -21.71 50.23 9.72
CA PRO A 442 -21.84 50.89 11.01
C PRO A 442 -22.06 49.90 12.16
N ASP A 443 -21.55 50.21 13.35
CA ASP A 443 -21.62 49.30 14.50
C ASP A 443 -23.06 48.91 14.88
N LYS A 444 -24.02 49.84 14.76
CA LYS A 444 -25.46 49.56 14.94
C LYS A 444 -25.98 48.46 14.00
N LYS A 445 -25.49 48.40 12.76
CA LYS A 445 -25.88 47.36 11.79
C LYS A 445 -25.11 46.06 12.03
N LYS A 446 -23.85 46.12 12.46
CA LYS A 446 -23.06 44.94 12.89
C LYS A 446 -23.66 44.26 14.12
N GLU A 447 -24.25 45.05 15.02
CA GLU A 447 -24.86 44.56 16.26
C GLU A 447 -26.01 43.58 15.99
N LYS A 448 -26.81 43.82 14.94
CA LYS A 448 -27.85 42.86 14.50
C LYS A 448 -27.28 41.47 14.24
N PHE A 449 -26.16 41.39 13.52
CA PHE A 449 -25.52 40.13 13.17
C PHE A 449 -24.76 39.50 14.35
N LYS A 450 -24.17 40.32 15.24
CA LYS A 450 -23.57 39.86 16.51
C LYS A 450 -24.61 39.26 17.47
N ARG A 451 -25.81 39.85 17.56
CA ARG A 451 -26.94 39.29 18.33
C ARG A 451 -27.38 37.95 17.72
N LEU A 452 -27.48 37.86 16.40
CA LEU A 452 -27.84 36.61 15.71
C LEU A 452 -26.79 35.49 15.93
N GLU A 453 -25.49 35.83 15.88
CA GLU A 453 -24.40 34.91 16.25
C GLU A 453 -24.54 34.40 17.68
N SER A 454 -24.85 35.29 18.65
CA SER A 454 -25.02 34.91 20.06
C SER A 454 -26.19 33.95 20.28
N VAL A 455 -27.30 34.15 19.56
CA VAL A 455 -28.49 33.28 19.63
C VAL A 455 -28.19 31.91 19.03
N LEU A 456 -27.58 31.87 17.84
CA LEU A 456 -27.21 30.61 17.18
C LEU A 456 -26.15 29.83 17.98
N LYS A 457 -25.24 30.55 18.66
CA LYS A 457 -24.27 29.93 19.58
C LYS A 457 -24.96 29.31 20.79
N ALA A 458 -25.88 30.03 21.45
CA ALA A 458 -26.64 29.51 22.58
C ALA A 458 -27.50 28.29 22.19
N GLU A 459 -28.10 28.32 21.00
CA GLU A 459 -28.86 27.18 20.46
C GLU A 459 -27.96 25.98 20.18
N SER A 460 -26.75 26.19 19.64
CA SER A 460 -25.77 25.13 19.40
C SER A 460 -25.25 24.48 20.69
N GLU A 461 -25.04 25.28 21.75
CA GLU A 461 -24.61 24.78 23.07
C GLU A 461 -25.73 24.01 23.77
N LYS A 462 -26.98 24.47 23.64
CA LYS A 462 -28.17 23.74 24.12
C LYS A 462 -28.32 22.39 23.41
N LYS A 463 -28.16 22.38 22.08
CA LYS A 463 -28.21 21.17 21.27
C LYS A 463 -27.06 20.21 21.58
N GLU A 464 -25.85 20.70 21.86
CA GLU A 464 -24.73 19.87 22.29
C GLU A 464 -24.99 19.20 23.66
N LYS A 465 -25.60 19.92 24.61
CA LYS A 465 -25.99 19.36 25.90
C LYS A 465 -27.08 18.30 25.75
N GLU A 466 -28.08 18.55 24.90
CA GLU A 466 -29.16 17.62 24.59
C GLU A 466 -28.64 16.35 23.88
N ASP A 467 -27.76 16.49 22.89
CA ASP A 467 -27.11 15.38 22.19
C ASP A 467 -26.20 14.57 23.14
N ARG A 468 -25.54 15.22 24.11
CA ARG A 468 -24.74 14.53 25.12
C ARG A 468 -25.61 13.69 26.06
N SER A 469 -26.79 14.17 26.44
CA SER A 469 -27.76 13.41 27.24
C SER A 469 -28.43 12.26 26.47
N ARG A 470 -28.39 12.27 25.13
CA ARG A 470 -28.91 11.18 24.28
C ARG A 470 -27.90 10.05 24.06
N LEU A 471 -26.67 10.15 24.55
CA LEU A 471 -25.65 9.11 24.38
C LEU A 471 -25.56 8.19 25.61
N PRO A 472 -25.43 6.87 25.42
CA PRO A 472 -25.19 5.95 26.54
C PRO A 472 -23.90 6.26 27.30
N ASP A 473 -23.88 5.99 28.61
CA ASP A 473 -22.72 6.25 29.47
C ASP A 473 -21.49 5.46 29.01
N PRO A 474 -20.30 6.09 28.88
CA PRO A 474 -19.08 5.41 28.47
C PRO A 474 -18.76 4.18 29.33
N PRO A 475 -18.15 3.14 28.74
CA PRO A 475 -17.85 1.90 29.45
C PRO A 475 -16.75 2.14 30.49
N LYS A 476 -16.96 1.60 31.68
CA LYS A 476 -16.05 1.73 32.82
C LYS A 476 -14.93 0.69 32.74
N ASN A 477 -13.73 1.08 33.15
CA ASN A 477 -12.61 0.14 33.19
C ASN A 477 -12.68 -0.75 34.47
N ALA A 478 -11.87 -1.80 34.53
CA ALA A 478 -11.89 -2.76 35.65
C ALA A 478 -11.60 -2.09 37.00
N GLN A 479 -10.71 -1.09 37.02
CA GLN A 479 -10.38 -0.33 38.21
C GLN A 479 -11.56 0.55 38.66
N ASP A 480 -12.25 1.21 37.72
CA ASP A 480 -13.39 2.08 38.02
C ASP A 480 -14.56 1.28 38.61
N ILE A 481 -14.83 0.08 38.07
CA ILE A 481 -15.90 -0.80 38.56
C ILE A 481 -15.58 -1.30 39.96
N TRP A 482 -14.32 -1.70 40.20
CA TRP A 482 -13.87 -2.08 41.53
C TRP A 482 -13.96 -0.91 42.51
N GLN A 483 -13.45 0.27 42.14
CA GLN A 483 -13.51 1.48 42.96
C GLN A 483 -14.96 1.83 43.32
N GLN A 484 -15.89 1.75 42.37
CA GLN A 484 -17.31 1.96 42.65
C GLN A 484 -17.91 0.94 43.63
N SER A 485 -17.43 -0.30 43.62
CA SER A 485 -17.92 -1.32 44.56
C SER A 485 -17.43 -1.11 46.00
N VAL A 486 -16.29 -0.43 46.18
CA VAL A 486 -15.66 -0.25 47.50
C VAL A 486 -15.64 1.21 47.98
N ILE A 487 -16.09 2.16 47.16
CA ILE A 487 -16.03 3.60 47.45
C ILE A 487 -16.76 3.95 48.76
N GLY A 488 -17.86 3.27 49.09
CA GLY A 488 -18.59 3.49 50.35
C GLY A 488 -17.75 3.18 51.57
N ASP A 489 -17.11 2.00 51.60
CA ASP A 489 -16.26 1.56 52.70
C ASP A 489 -15.03 2.45 52.86
N TYR A 490 -14.43 2.85 51.75
CA TYR A 490 -13.26 3.75 51.78
C TYR A 490 -13.66 5.16 52.21
N LEU A 491 -14.81 5.69 51.79
CA LEU A 491 -15.28 6.99 52.26
C LEU A 491 -15.57 6.98 53.77
N ALA A 492 -16.18 5.91 54.29
CA ALA A 492 -16.39 5.74 55.73
C ALA A 492 -15.05 5.69 56.50
N ARG A 493 -14.07 4.92 56.02
CA ARG A 493 -12.73 4.82 56.62
C ARG A 493 -11.96 6.14 56.63
N PHE A 494 -12.16 6.98 55.61
CA PHE A 494 -11.49 8.26 55.48
C PHE A 494 -12.37 9.48 55.84
N LYS A 495 -13.43 9.30 56.65
CA LYS A 495 -14.30 10.39 57.14
C LYS A 495 -14.84 11.29 56.01
N ASN A 496 -15.29 10.69 54.91
CA ASN A 496 -15.75 11.35 53.69
C ASN A 496 -14.70 12.19 52.93
N ASP A 497 -13.41 12.03 53.22
CA ASP A 497 -12.31 12.64 52.44
C ASP A 497 -12.13 11.87 51.11
N ARG A 498 -12.82 12.36 50.07
CA ARG A 498 -12.88 11.73 48.75
C ARG A 498 -11.50 11.60 48.07
N PRO A 499 -10.61 12.60 48.09
CA PRO A 499 -9.25 12.45 47.57
C PRO A 499 -8.39 11.41 48.31
N LYS A 500 -8.44 11.35 49.65
CA LYS A 500 -7.69 10.34 50.41
C LYS A 500 -8.22 8.94 50.19
N ALA A 501 -9.55 8.77 50.16
CA ALA A 501 -10.20 7.52 49.83
C ALA A 501 -9.80 7.02 48.43
N GLN A 502 -9.79 7.90 47.42
CA GLN A 502 -9.36 7.58 46.06
C GLN A 502 -7.91 7.12 45.98
N LYS A 503 -6.99 7.83 46.64
CA LYS A 503 -5.56 7.48 46.66
C LYS A 503 -5.33 6.13 47.35
N ALA A 504 -6.02 5.85 48.45
CA ALA A 504 -5.94 4.57 49.14
C ALA A 504 -6.49 3.42 48.29
N MET A 505 -7.61 3.62 47.58
CA MET A 505 -8.14 2.64 46.65
C MET A 505 -7.17 2.36 45.49
N GLU A 506 -6.56 3.39 44.88
CA GLU A 506 -5.57 3.22 43.81
C GLU A 506 -4.34 2.40 44.27
N GLY A 507 -3.90 2.62 45.52
CA GLY A 507 -2.87 1.81 46.17
C GLY A 507 -3.27 0.33 46.25
N THR A 508 -4.44 0.04 46.82
CA THR A 508 -4.95 -1.34 46.97
C THR A 508 -5.15 -2.02 45.61
N TRP A 509 -5.64 -1.30 44.60
CA TRP A 509 -5.76 -1.83 43.24
C TRP A 509 -4.40 -2.20 42.65
N SER A 510 -3.37 -1.39 42.90
CA SER A 510 -2.03 -1.63 42.37
C SER A 510 -1.40 -2.89 42.97
N THR A 511 -1.62 -3.15 44.25
CA THR A 511 -1.10 -4.33 44.98
C THR A 511 -1.93 -5.60 44.84
N MET A 512 -3.18 -5.49 44.37
CA MET A 512 -4.09 -6.62 44.19
C MET A 512 -3.58 -7.65 43.16
N GLU A 513 -3.74 -8.93 43.46
CA GLU A 513 -3.22 -10.01 42.63
C GLU A 513 -3.99 -10.14 41.31
N LYS A 514 -3.34 -10.72 40.29
CA LYS A 514 -3.97 -10.95 38.98
C LYS A 514 -5.26 -11.77 39.10
N LYS A 515 -5.29 -12.75 40.01
CA LYS A 515 -6.46 -13.62 40.22
C LYS A 515 -7.70 -12.84 40.72
N GLU A 516 -7.48 -11.86 41.59
CA GLU A 516 -8.52 -10.99 42.13
C GLU A 516 -8.99 -9.96 41.10
N LYS A 517 -8.08 -9.46 40.25
CA LYS A 517 -8.39 -8.55 39.14
C LYS A 517 -9.25 -9.19 38.05
N ILE A 518 -9.20 -10.52 37.88
CA ILE A 518 -9.93 -11.22 36.81
C ILE A 518 -11.44 -10.97 36.90
N MET A 519 -12.04 -10.93 38.10
CA MET A 519 -13.48 -10.71 38.23
C MET A 519 -13.88 -9.31 37.73
N TRP A 520 -13.08 -8.29 38.04
CA TRP A 520 -13.32 -6.90 37.63
C TRP A 520 -13.06 -6.69 36.15
N ILE A 521 -12.08 -7.39 35.59
CA ILE A 521 -11.82 -7.42 34.15
C ILE A 521 -12.99 -8.06 33.40
N LYS A 522 -13.59 -9.15 33.91
CA LYS A 522 -14.80 -9.74 33.35
C LYS A 522 -15.98 -8.77 33.39
N LYS A 523 -16.20 -8.11 34.54
CA LYS A 523 -17.28 -7.13 34.71
C LYS A 523 -17.10 -5.90 33.81
N ALA A 524 -15.87 -5.44 33.60
CA ALA A 524 -15.55 -4.38 32.62
C ALA A 524 -15.78 -4.83 31.17
N ALA A 525 -15.48 -6.08 30.84
CA ALA A 525 -15.78 -6.63 29.52
C ALA A 525 -17.30 -6.76 29.28
N GLU A 526 -18.08 -7.02 30.32
CA GLU A 526 -19.55 -7.01 30.26
C GLU A 526 -20.11 -5.59 30.12
N ASP A 527 -19.58 -4.61 30.85
CA ASP A 527 -19.97 -3.20 30.72
C ASP A 527 -19.60 -2.62 29.34
N GLN A 528 -18.46 -3.03 28.79
CA GLN A 528 -18.09 -2.75 27.40
C GLN A 528 -19.11 -3.33 26.41
N LYS A 529 -19.61 -4.55 26.65
CA LYS A 529 -20.66 -5.15 25.81
C LYS A 529 -22.00 -4.45 25.98
N ARG A 530 -22.35 -4.00 27.19
CA ARG A 530 -23.55 -3.19 27.48
C ARG A 530 -23.51 -1.90 26.66
N TYR A 531 -22.43 -1.13 26.77
CA TYR A 531 -22.21 0.09 26.00
C TYR A 531 -22.26 -0.15 24.49
N GLU A 532 -21.60 -1.20 23.99
CA GLU A 532 -21.64 -1.55 22.58
C GLU A 532 -23.05 -1.93 22.08
N ARG A 533 -23.88 -2.52 22.95
CA ARG A 533 -25.28 -2.85 22.65
C ARG A 533 -26.13 -1.57 22.61
N GLU A 534 -26.08 -0.75 23.65
CA GLU A 534 -26.83 0.52 23.74
C GLU A 534 -26.46 1.47 22.58
N VAL A 535 -25.16 1.58 22.26
CA VAL A 535 -24.70 2.36 21.10
C VAL A 535 -25.14 1.74 19.77
N SER A 536 -25.28 0.42 19.69
CA SER A 536 -25.77 -0.26 18.49
C SER A 536 -27.29 -0.09 18.30
N GLU A 537 -28.06 -0.03 19.38
CA GLU A 537 -29.51 0.21 19.37
C GLU A 537 -29.83 1.66 19.02
N MET A 538 -29.01 2.61 19.49
CA MET A 538 -29.13 4.04 19.17
C MET A 538 -28.61 4.40 17.77
N ARG A 539 -27.99 3.47 17.05
CA ARG A 539 -27.42 3.71 15.72
C ARG A 539 -28.50 3.55 14.65
N SER A 540 -28.82 4.64 13.94
CA SER A 540 -29.72 4.59 12.80
C SER A 540 -29.23 3.59 11.72
N PRO A 541 -30.13 2.92 10.98
CA PRO A 541 -29.77 1.97 9.91
C PRO A 541 -28.79 2.56 8.89
N ALA A 542 -28.91 3.87 8.60
CA ALA A 542 -28.04 4.60 7.69
C ALA A 542 -26.58 4.71 8.19
N ALA A 543 -26.36 4.86 9.49
CA ALA A 543 -25.02 4.98 10.04
C ALA A 543 -24.28 3.63 10.07
N ALA A 544 -24.99 2.50 10.18
CA ALA A 544 -24.38 1.16 10.17
C ALA A 544 -23.64 0.86 8.85
N ILE A 545 -24.23 1.28 7.72
CA ILE A 545 -23.72 1.13 6.35
C ILE A 545 -22.32 1.77 6.21
N ALA A 546 -22.09 2.94 6.82
CA ALA A 546 -20.82 3.67 6.72
C ALA A 546 -19.64 3.02 7.49
N SER A 547 -19.92 2.13 8.46
CA SER A 547 -18.86 1.54 9.31
C SER A 547 -18.40 0.14 8.90
N GLY A 548 -18.95 -0.42 7.82
CA GLY A 548 -18.61 -1.78 7.37
C GLY A 548 -19.01 -2.90 8.35
N LYS A 549 -19.74 -2.59 9.44
CA LYS A 549 -20.40 -3.60 10.26
C LYS A 549 -21.47 -4.26 9.41
N LYS A 550 -21.51 -5.60 9.40
CA LYS A 550 -22.54 -6.35 8.67
C LYS A 550 -23.92 -5.89 9.19
N MET A 551 -24.70 -5.24 8.33
CA MET A 551 -26.13 -5.01 8.59
C MET A 551 -26.76 -6.39 8.81
N LYS A 552 -27.34 -6.61 9.98
CA LYS A 552 -28.05 -7.84 10.33
C LYS A 552 -29.52 -7.57 10.03
N PHE A 553 -30.08 -8.30 9.09
CA PHE A 553 -31.52 -8.24 8.85
C PHE A 553 -32.18 -9.26 9.78
N GLU A 554 -33.23 -8.86 10.48
CA GLU A 554 -33.99 -9.75 11.36
C GLU A 554 -34.60 -10.90 10.54
N GLY A 555 -34.52 -12.12 11.07
CA GLY A 555 -35.01 -13.32 10.39
C GLY A 555 -34.16 -13.81 9.20
N GLU A 556 -33.07 -13.14 8.83
CA GLU A 556 -32.21 -13.59 7.71
C GLU A 556 -31.69 -15.01 7.98
N PRO A 557 -31.95 -15.98 7.08
CA PRO A 557 -31.45 -17.33 7.26
C PRO A 557 -29.91 -17.34 7.39
N LYS A 558 -29.37 -18.24 8.23
CA LYS A 558 -27.90 -18.34 8.41
C LYS A 558 -27.28 -19.09 7.23
N LYS A 559 -26.17 -18.57 6.72
CA LYS A 559 -25.44 -19.21 5.62
C LYS A 559 -24.90 -20.58 6.04
N PRO A 560 -25.24 -21.67 5.33
CA PRO A 560 -24.72 -23.00 5.59
C PRO A 560 -23.26 -23.13 5.12
N PRO A 561 -22.57 -24.22 5.49
CA PRO A 561 -21.24 -24.55 4.96
C PRO A 561 -21.20 -24.50 3.43
N SER A 562 -20.19 -23.82 2.87
CA SER A 562 -20.08 -23.59 1.43
C SER A 562 -19.49 -24.77 0.66
N ASN A 563 -18.89 -25.75 1.34
CA ASN A 563 -18.31 -26.95 0.74
C ASN A 563 -18.26 -28.11 1.74
N GLY A 564 -17.95 -29.32 1.24
CA GLY A 564 -17.87 -30.53 2.08
C GLY A 564 -16.84 -30.43 3.21
N TYR A 565 -15.68 -29.80 2.96
CA TYR A 565 -14.67 -29.58 4.00
C TYR A 565 -15.20 -28.70 5.15
N GLN A 566 -15.95 -27.64 4.85
CA GLN A 566 -16.54 -26.79 5.88
C GLN A 566 -17.58 -27.55 6.69
N LYS A 567 -18.42 -28.38 6.05
CA LYS A 567 -19.39 -29.22 6.77
C LYS A 567 -18.70 -30.23 7.69
N PHE A 568 -17.64 -30.87 7.19
CA PHE A 568 -16.80 -31.77 7.99
C PHE A 568 -16.15 -31.04 9.16
N SER A 569 -15.56 -29.86 8.93
CA SER A 569 -14.93 -29.06 9.99
C SER A 569 -15.93 -28.61 11.05
N GLN A 570 -17.17 -28.28 10.65
CA GLN A 570 -18.23 -27.91 11.57
C GLN A 570 -18.58 -29.09 12.49
N GLU A 571 -18.70 -30.29 11.91
CA GLU A 571 -18.99 -31.53 12.65
C GLU A 571 -17.88 -31.86 13.64
N MET A 572 -16.62 -31.83 13.21
CA MET A 572 -15.47 -32.07 14.08
C MET A 572 -15.32 -31.04 15.21
N LEU A 573 -15.76 -29.80 15.01
CA LEU A 573 -15.78 -28.77 16.05
C LEU A 573 -16.97 -28.90 17.00
N SER A 574 -18.10 -29.46 16.52
CA SER A 574 -19.31 -29.67 17.32
C SER A 574 -19.25 -30.93 18.17
N ASN A 575 -18.54 -31.98 17.71
CA ASN A 575 -18.46 -33.26 18.41
C ASN A 575 -17.61 -33.22 19.68
N GLY A 576 -16.94 -32.09 19.96
CA GLY A 576 -16.24 -31.85 21.22
C GLY A 576 -14.91 -32.56 21.42
N GLU A 577 -14.57 -33.55 20.60
CA GLU A 577 -13.32 -34.34 20.67
C GLU A 577 -12.04 -33.47 20.72
N LEU A 578 -12.04 -32.34 20.00
CA LEU A 578 -10.88 -31.47 19.86
C LEU A 578 -10.89 -30.28 20.83
N ASN A 579 -11.80 -30.24 21.82
CA ASN A 579 -11.94 -29.09 22.71
C ASN A 579 -10.76 -28.85 23.64
N HIS A 580 -9.96 -29.89 23.92
CA HIS A 580 -8.74 -29.80 24.73
C HIS A 580 -7.59 -29.06 24.03
N LEU A 581 -7.64 -28.95 22.70
CA LEU A 581 -6.62 -28.25 21.91
C LEU A 581 -6.99 -26.77 21.69
N PRO A 582 -6.02 -25.85 21.56
CA PRO A 582 -6.28 -24.48 21.16
C PRO A 582 -6.82 -24.42 19.72
N MET A 583 -7.69 -23.45 19.41
CA MET A 583 -8.44 -23.36 18.13
C MET A 583 -7.55 -23.48 16.88
N LYS A 584 -6.32 -22.94 16.93
CA LYS A 584 -5.36 -23.04 15.83
C LYS A 584 -4.94 -24.48 15.55
N GLU A 585 -4.72 -25.27 16.59
CA GLU A 585 -4.34 -26.69 16.50
C GLU A 585 -5.54 -27.56 16.13
N ARG A 586 -6.75 -27.24 16.63
CA ARG A 586 -7.99 -27.91 16.16
C ARG A 586 -8.16 -27.79 14.66
N MET A 587 -7.96 -26.60 14.09
CA MET A 587 -8.09 -26.39 12.65
C MET A 587 -7.02 -27.14 11.85
N ALA A 588 -5.79 -27.25 12.38
CA ALA A 588 -4.72 -28.03 11.76
C ALA A 588 -5.05 -29.54 11.77
N GLU A 589 -5.55 -30.05 12.89
CA GLU A 589 -5.94 -31.45 13.06
C GLU A 589 -7.13 -31.82 12.17
N ILE A 590 -8.15 -30.95 12.10
CA ILE A 590 -9.29 -31.12 11.19
C ILE A 590 -8.84 -31.13 9.72
N GLY A 591 -7.88 -30.28 9.35
CA GLY A 591 -7.27 -30.29 8.02
C GLY A 591 -6.57 -31.62 7.71
N SER A 592 -5.79 -32.15 8.67
CA SER A 592 -5.11 -33.45 8.55
C SER A 592 -6.11 -34.60 8.38
N ARG A 593 -7.12 -34.68 9.24
CA ARG A 593 -8.18 -35.71 9.19
C ARG A 593 -8.98 -35.64 7.89
N TRP A 594 -9.27 -34.45 7.39
CA TRP A 594 -9.92 -34.29 6.08
C TRP A 594 -9.07 -34.84 4.94
N GLN A 595 -7.75 -34.63 4.95
CA GLN A 595 -6.89 -35.18 3.90
C GLN A 595 -6.90 -36.72 3.90
N ARG A 596 -6.88 -37.35 5.09
CA ARG A 596 -6.92 -38.81 5.27
C ARG A 596 -8.28 -39.45 5.02
N LEU A 597 -9.36 -38.66 4.95
CA LEU A 597 -10.71 -39.16 4.77
C LEU A 597 -10.90 -39.80 3.37
N PRO A 598 -11.52 -41.00 3.27
CA PRO A 598 -11.82 -41.64 1.98
C PRO A 598 -12.66 -40.77 1.04
N LEU A 599 -12.50 -40.96 -0.27
CA LEU A 599 -13.24 -40.19 -1.29
C LEU A 599 -14.76 -40.33 -1.15
N LYS A 600 -15.26 -41.53 -0.83
CA LYS A 600 -16.69 -41.81 -0.61
C LYS A 600 -17.28 -40.94 0.51
N ASP A 601 -16.53 -40.74 1.60
CA ASP A 601 -16.97 -39.93 2.73
C ASP A 601 -16.84 -38.43 2.44
N LYS A 602 -15.80 -38.01 1.72
CA LYS A 602 -15.67 -36.64 1.22
C LYS A 602 -16.85 -36.27 0.31
N ASP A 603 -17.28 -37.18 -0.55
CA ASP A 603 -18.45 -37.00 -1.42
C ASP A 603 -19.77 -36.97 -0.63
N ARG A 604 -19.89 -37.78 0.43
CA ARG A 604 -21.03 -37.70 1.37
C ARG A 604 -21.10 -36.30 2.00
N TYR A 605 -20.00 -35.76 2.52
CA TYR A 605 -19.98 -34.41 3.08
C TYR A 605 -20.23 -33.31 2.04
N LYS A 606 -19.76 -33.50 0.80
CA LYS A 606 -20.07 -32.61 -0.33
C LYS A 606 -21.57 -32.57 -0.61
N LYS A 607 -22.23 -33.74 -0.73
CA LYS A 607 -23.68 -33.83 -0.93
C LYS A 607 -24.47 -33.16 0.19
N ILE A 608 -24.06 -33.37 1.46
CA ILE A 608 -24.70 -32.73 2.62
C ILE A 608 -24.55 -31.20 2.57
N ALA A 609 -23.38 -30.69 2.19
CA ALA A 609 -23.14 -29.24 2.07
C ALA A 609 -23.96 -28.61 0.93
N GLU A 610 -24.04 -29.29 -0.23
CA GLU A 610 -24.85 -28.86 -1.37
C GLU A 610 -26.35 -28.84 -1.04
N GLU A 611 -26.84 -29.87 -0.35
CA GLU A 611 -28.24 -29.95 0.07
C GLU A 611 -28.59 -28.83 1.06
N LYS A 612 -27.71 -28.57 2.05
CA LYS A 612 -27.89 -27.45 2.97
C LYS A 612 -27.87 -26.10 2.24
N GLN A 613 -27.08 -25.94 1.18
CA GLN A 613 -27.11 -24.73 0.34
C GLN A 613 -28.41 -24.59 -0.46
N ARG A 614 -28.96 -25.68 -0.98
CA ARG A 614 -30.28 -25.65 -1.64
C ARG A 614 -31.37 -25.22 -0.65
N GLN A 615 -31.41 -25.84 0.53
CA GLN A 615 -32.34 -25.48 1.60
C GLN A 615 -32.21 -24.00 1.99
N TYR A 616 -30.99 -23.50 2.14
CA TYR A 616 -30.73 -22.10 2.43
C TYR A 616 -31.21 -21.17 1.32
N LYS A 617 -31.03 -21.53 0.05
CA LYS A 617 -31.50 -20.71 -1.08
C LYS A 617 -33.01 -20.56 -1.05
N VAL A 618 -33.74 -21.66 -0.82
CA VAL A 618 -35.20 -21.64 -0.68
C VAL A 618 -35.63 -20.80 0.53
N GLN A 619 -35.02 -20.99 1.69
CA GLN A 619 -35.32 -20.20 2.89
C GLN A 619 -35.03 -18.71 2.69
N LEU A 620 -33.95 -18.38 1.97
CA LEU A 620 -33.59 -17.01 1.66
C LEU A 620 -34.59 -16.38 0.68
N GLU A 621 -35.05 -17.13 -0.33
CA GLU A 621 -36.07 -16.65 -1.26
C GLU A 621 -37.42 -16.45 -0.57
N GLN A 622 -37.83 -17.37 0.31
CA GLN A 622 -39.04 -17.23 1.14
C GLN A 622 -38.95 -16.01 2.08
N TRP A 623 -37.80 -15.83 2.74
CA TRP A 623 -37.57 -14.67 3.59
C TRP A 623 -37.55 -13.36 2.79
N LEU A 624 -36.94 -13.35 1.60
CA LEU A 624 -37.00 -12.18 0.72
C LEU A 624 -38.42 -11.88 0.26
N ALA A 625 -39.25 -12.90 0.04
CA ALA A 625 -40.66 -12.75 -0.32
C ALA A 625 -41.51 -12.24 0.86
N SER A 626 -41.18 -12.58 2.11
CA SER A 626 -41.89 -12.10 3.30
C SER A 626 -41.58 -10.65 3.67
N LEU A 627 -40.49 -10.07 3.16
CA LEU A 627 -40.13 -8.67 3.38
C LEU A 627 -40.97 -7.71 2.55
N SER A 628 -41.17 -6.48 3.06
CA SER A 628 -41.80 -5.40 2.30
C SER A 628 -40.95 -4.98 1.09
N SER A 629 -41.59 -4.35 0.08
CA SER A 629 -40.89 -3.85 -1.12
C SER A 629 -39.76 -2.89 -0.79
N GLN A 630 -39.92 -2.08 0.27
CA GLN A 630 -38.89 -1.15 0.74
C GLN A 630 -37.70 -1.91 1.34
N GLU A 631 -37.93 -2.90 2.20
CA GLU A 631 -36.89 -3.72 2.85
C GLU A 631 -36.11 -4.60 1.86
N ARG A 632 -36.79 -5.16 0.85
CA ARG A 632 -36.13 -5.91 -0.24
C ARG A 632 -35.16 -5.04 -1.02
N ASN A 633 -35.53 -3.78 -1.27
CA ASN A 633 -34.67 -2.83 -1.99
C ASN A 633 -33.45 -2.42 -1.15
N THR A 634 -33.62 -2.18 0.14
CA THR A 634 -32.49 -1.94 1.07
C THR A 634 -31.55 -3.15 1.15
N TYR A 635 -32.08 -4.38 1.17
CA TYR A 635 -31.26 -5.59 1.18
C TYR A 635 -30.46 -5.78 -0.12
N LYS A 636 -31.08 -5.51 -1.28
CA LYS A 636 -30.40 -5.55 -2.60
C LYS A 636 -29.31 -4.49 -2.69
N GLU A 637 -29.60 -3.27 -2.25
CA GLU A 637 -28.65 -2.16 -2.28
C GLU A 637 -27.46 -2.42 -1.35
N TYR A 638 -27.69 -2.89 -0.13
CA TYR A 638 -26.64 -3.27 0.81
C TYR A 638 -25.72 -4.37 0.25
N ASN A 639 -26.27 -5.43 -0.35
CA ASN A 639 -25.47 -6.48 -0.99
C ASN A 639 -24.70 -5.97 -2.23
N SER A 640 -25.25 -5.00 -2.98
CA SER A 640 -24.57 -4.37 -4.11
C SER A 640 -23.39 -3.50 -3.68
N GLN A 641 -23.54 -2.74 -2.59
CA GLN A 641 -22.48 -1.89 -2.02
C GLN A 641 -21.35 -2.73 -1.41
N LYS A 642 -21.68 -3.88 -0.82
CA LYS A 642 -20.68 -4.86 -0.36
C LYS A 642 -19.82 -5.41 -1.50
N ARG A 643 -20.39 -5.63 -2.70
CA ARG A 643 -19.60 -6.01 -3.89
C ARG A 643 -18.70 -4.88 -4.38
N ARG A 644 -19.17 -3.62 -4.30
CA ARG A 644 -18.39 -2.43 -4.69
C ARG A 644 -17.21 -2.14 -3.75
N THR A 645 -17.39 -2.29 -2.44
CA THR A 645 -16.35 -2.03 -1.44
C THR A 645 -15.21 -3.07 -1.44
N THR A 646 -15.46 -4.28 -1.96
CA THR A 646 -14.44 -5.31 -2.16
C THR A 646 -13.64 -5.18 -3.46
N ALA A 647 -14.02 -4.26 -4.36
CA ALA A 647 -13.28 -4.00 -5.59
C ALA A 647 -12.20 -2.92 -5.35
N LYS A 648 -10.93 -3.28 -5.52
CA LYS A 648 -9.82 -2.31 -5.55
C LYS A 648 -10.02 -1.31 -6.71
N PRO A 649 -9.71 -0.02 -6.54
CA PRO A 649 -9.90 0.97 -7.60
C PRO A 649 -8.83 0.76 -8.68
N GLY A 650 -9.27 0.35 -9.86
CA GLY A 650 -8.41 0.11 -11.03
C GLY A 650 -9.11 -0.62 -12.18
N GLY A 651 -10.44 -0.55 -12.28
CA GLY A 651 -11.21 -1.09 -13.40
C GLY A 651 -12.01 0.01 -14.10
N PRO A 652 -12.16 -0.01 -15.44
CA PRO A 652 -12.86 1.03 -16.17
C PRO A 652 -14.35 1.09 -15.80
N LYS A 653 -14.88 2.31 -15.68
CA LYS A 653 -16.27 2.61 -15.31
C LYS A 653 -17.25 2.02 -16.34
N ALA A 654 -18.20 1.21 -15.89
CA ALA A 654 -19.33 0.77 -16.70
C ALA A 654 -20.27 1.96 -16.99
N LYS A 655 -20.57 2.22 -18.27
CA LYS A 655 -21.63 3.14 -18.69
C LYS A 655 -23.00 2.54 -18.35
N ALA A 656 -23.86 3.35 -17.74
CA ALA A 656 -25.26 3.03 -17.49
C ALA A 656 -26.00 2.90 -18.84
N LYS A 657 -26.71 1.79 -19.06
CA LYS A 657 -27.77 1.73 -20.09
C LYS A 657 -29.04 2.31 -19.50
N LYS A 658 -29.69 3.20 -20.26
CA LYS A 658 -30.99 3.79 -19.96
C LYS A 658 -32.04 2.69 -19.75
N SER A 659 -32.84 2.80 -18.70
CA SER A 659 -34.09 2.05 -18.54
C SER A 659 -35.09 2.56 -19.58
N VAL A 660 -35.56 1.66 -20.44
CA VAL A 660 -36.81 1.89 -21.18
C VAL A 660 -37.95 1.50 -20.24
N SER A 661 -38.90 2.41 -20.11
CA SER A 661 -40.12 2.26 -19.33
C SER A 661 -41.01 1.15 -19.91
N THR A 662 -41.67 0.45 -18.99
CA THR A 662 -42.98 -0.21 -19.12
C THR A 662 -43.71 -0.07 -20.46
N ASP A 663 -43.91 -1.18 -21.16
CA ASP A 663 -45.22 -1.63 -21.66
C ASP A 663 -45.02 -2.94 -22.43
N LEU A 664 -45.72 -3.99 -21.99
CA LEU A 664 -45.99 -5.30 -22.65
C LEU A 664 -46.10 -6.40 -21.58
N PHE A 665 -47.10 -6.29 -20.69
CA PHE A 665 -47.63 -7.44 -19.96
C PHE A 665 -49.10 -7.20 -19.58
N LEU A 666 -49.90 -6.82 -20.58
CA LEU A 666 -51.36 -6.95 -20.58
C LEU A 666 -51.78 -7.24 -22.02
N CYS A 667 -51.73 -8.51 -22.40
CA CYS A 667 -52.60 -9.15 -23.39
C CYS A 667 -52.09 -10.57 -23.62
N LEU A 668 -52.87 -11.54 -23.14
CA LEU A 668 -53.01 -12.94 -23.57
C LEU A 668 -53.24 -13.86 -22.35
N LEU A 669 -54.25 -13.51 -21.55
CA LEU A 669 -55.20 -14.48 -21.01
C LEU A 669 -56.51 -14.25 -21.77
N SER A 670 -56.57 -14.81 -22.98
CA SER A 670 -57.82 -15.25 -23.61
C SER A 670 -57.41 -16.17 -24.76
N TRP A 671 -57.17 -17.43 -24.43
CA TRP A 671 -57.62 -18.63 -25.15
C TRP A 671 -56.84 -19.87 -24.73
N SER A 672 -57.62 -20.82 -24.18
CA SER A 672 -57.33 -22.21 -23.76
C SER A 672 -56.45 -22.42 -22.54
#